data_AF-A0A1M6SIL6-F1
#
_entry.id   AF-A0A1M6SIL6-F1
#
_cell.length_a   1.000
_cell.length_b   1.000
_cell.length_c   1.000
_cell.angle_alpha   90.00
_cell.angle_beta   90.00
_cell.angle_gamma   90.00
#
_symmetry.space_group_name_H-M   'P 1'
#
loop_
_entity.id
_entity.type
_entity.pdbx_description
1 polymer ?
#
loop_
_entity_poly.entity_id
_entity_poly.type
_entity_poly.pdbx_seq_one_letter_code
_entity_poly.pdbx_strand_id
1 'polypeptide(L)'
;MDEDKAKILIVDDEKIHISVLAKFLSDDYDVSIALNGAEALMRAKADPSPDLILLDVMMPEMDGFEVCRRLKSDKSLKNIPVIFLTTKDDEENTAKGFELGAVDFIRKPFRPAVLSARIRTHLAMSNQKQLLEQQVKERTAELVKSQKKLRDAMGNLLTIQVAPGVLWVQVPEADLRILCGCPGEVVKLLMLKGLNAPAFKDGVNFETGPNVILLSDLLVQNGQFANLSEFPVLQMLYRQGMMIPGHPNNTGVKPMLIGSAEQVRAQMEYIHHGNYGLLSKEEIMAAGIDEGLAESMMRVKLKFAFGKIKKPYEFLDTLEIDDTLQEIRNGVFVRRIGFNQFRFHYRERFADIDLNLPKDVHYPSPYPLGRHRLQRHYFSVLHTGEGDGWNTKKPSMSSVLMFQGRIYLVDAPPSVMNGLTALGIDISEVEGIFHTHSHDDHFAGLPDLVHTDRRLKYFATPLVRAAVAKKFAALTSLPEEKFEQFFDIHDLEFDAWNKIGGLEVKPVYSPHPVENNLFLFRALDWNGHRTYAHWADLTSFEVLDKMTGEGPEDVPPDFAEAVKKSYLIPAAIKKLDIGGGMIHGVASDFMDDDSERLILAHLERDLTPEEMEIGSEASFGAVDVLISGEQGHLQQKIFDYLREMFPESSEDEIRMLMNAPIVEHNAGAILTKKGEDADFVRMLLAGAVLFVDSELGISNQLGFGSFIGLKQVFEKDARTSGTYRAASHGSSLHIHRRLFRTFLKNNGIMEDFAERLKKIQFLRRTWLFGENTSFSFLDRLSKQVKTTYFLDGAQIDLCSDAGLCLIEQGGVTVTNGAGGVKGELKAGDFFGEHFHTKENFESPVFSAKGDCVLINIPRDEIFNAPIVHWKILETRRKRVRVLY
;
A
#
# COMPACT_ATOMS: atom_id res chain seq x y z
N MET A 1 -17.72 -11.18 66.44
CA MET A 1 -18.73 -11.78 65.56
C MET A 1 -17.96 -12.75 64.69
N ASP A 2 -18.36 -14.02 64.72
CA ASP A 2 -17.66 -15.14 64.06
C ASP A 2 -17.27 -14.77 62.62
N GLU A 3 -16.02 -15.07 62.24
CA GLU A 3 -15.60 -15.05 60.84
C GLU A 3 -16.49 -16.04 60.07
N ASP A 4 -17.11 -15.62 58.97
CA ASP A 4 -17.85 -16.50 58.06
C ASP A 4 -16.90 -17.60 57.58
N LYS A 5 -17.04 -18.81 58.15
CA LYS A 5 -16.24 -19.97 57.72
C LYS A 5 -16.63 -20.32 56.30
N ALA A 6 -15.64 -20.50 55.43
CA ALA A 6 -15.88 -20.95 54.06
C ALA A 6 -16.64 -22.29 54.05
N LYS A 7 -17.62 -22.40 53.14
CA LYS A 7 -18.54 -23.52 53.07
C LYS A 7 -18.03 -24.58 52.12
N ILE A 8 -17.81 -25.80 52.64
CA ILE A 8 -17.34 -26.94 51.85
C ILE A 8 -18.49 -27.94 51.70
N LEU A 9 -18.76 -28.35 50.46
CA LEU A 9 -19.68 -29.45 50.18
C LEU A 9 -18.87 -30.74 49.95
N ILE A 10 -19.06 -31.73 50.83
CA ILE A 10 -18.50 -33.07 50.69
C ILE A 10 -19.54 -33.96 50.01
N VAL A 11 -19.15 -34.64 48.95
CA VAL A 11 -20.02 -35.51 48.16
C VAL A 11 -19.36 -36.89 48.05
N ASP A 12 -19.98 -37.90 48.65
CA ASP A 12 -19.50 -39.30 48.67
C ASP A 12 -20.68 -40.21 49.04
N ASP A 13 -20.79 -41.40 48.45
CA ASP A 13 -21.87 -42.35 48.76
C ASP A 13 -21.59 -43.20 50.02
N GLU A 14 -20.33 -43.26 50.45
CA GLU A 14 -19.93 -43.97 51.66
C GLU A 14 -19.94 -43.08 52.91
N LYS A 15 -20.89 -43.34 53.82
CA LYS A 15 -21.06 -42.59 55.09
C LYS A 15 -19.80 -42.55 55.96
N ILE A 16 -18.94 -43.57 55.88
CA ILE A 16 -17.70 -43.63 56.64
C ILE A 16 -16.72 -42.56 56.14
N HIS A 17 -16.52 -42.43 54.83
CA HIS A 17 -15.65 -41.40 54.23
C HIS A 17 -16.11 -39.99 54.60
N ILE A 18 -17.42 -39.74 54.50
CA ILE A 18 -18.03 -38.47 54.92
C ILE A 18 -17.73 -38.19 56.38
N SER A 19 -17.96 -39.15 57.28
CA SER A 19 -17.77 -38.93 58.72
C SER A 19 -16.33 -38.55 59.08
N VAL A 20 -15.36 -39.13 58.37
CA VAL A 20 -13.93 -38.82 58.55
C VAL A 20 -13.60 -37.42 58.03
N LEU A 21 -14.04 -37.10 56.81
CA LEU A 21 -13.80 -35.78 56.19
C LEU A 21 -14.51 -34.66 56.95
N ALA A 22 -15.77 -34.85 57.33
CA ALA A 22 -16.54 -33.86 58.06
C ALA A 22 -15.95 -33.60 59.45
N LYS A 23 -15.53 -34.65 60.17
CA LYS A 23 -14.83 -34.50 61.46
C LYS A 23 -13.51 -33.75 61.32
N PHE A 24 -12.79 -33.96 60.21
CA PHE A 24 -11.51 -33.31 59.96
C PHE A 24 -11.65 -31.84 59.56
N LEU A 25 -12.70 -31.47 58.82
CA LEU A 25 -12.87 -30.13 58.25
C LEU A 25 -13.76 -29.19 59.08
N SER A 26 -14.60 -29.73 59.97
CA SER A 26 -15.58 -28.94 60.75
C SER A 26 -14.99 -27.92 61.72
N ASP A 27 -13.74 -28.10 62.14
CA ASP A 27 -13.04 -27.12 62.98
C ASP A 27 -12.74 -25.81 62.22
N ASP A 28 -12.43 -25.91 60.91
CA ASP A 28 -11.99 -24.78 60.08
C ASP A 28 -13.06 -24.28 59.07
N TYR A 29 -14.05 -25.11 58.72
CA TYR A 29 -14.99 -24.86 57.62
C TYR A 29 -16.45 -25.14 58.01
N ASP A 30 -17.41 -24.50 57.33
CA ASP A 30 -18.81 -24.91 57.38
C ASP A 30 -19.04 -26.09 56.42
N VAL A 31 -19.34 -27.28 56.95
CA VAL A 31 -19.36 -28.51 56.17
C VAL A 31 -20.79 -28.93 55.87
N SER A 32 -21.10 -29.00 54.57
CA SER A 32 -22.33 -29.59 54.04
C SER A 32 -22.03 -30.93 53.36
N ILE A 33 -23.00 -31.84 53.36
CA ILE A 33 -22.80 -33.24 52.93
C ILE A 33 -23.86 -33.61 51.89
N ALA A 34 -23.48 -34.31 50.83
CA ALA A 34 -24.40 -34.98 49.91
C ALA A 34 -24.02 -36.45 49.72
N LEU A 35 -25.02 -37.34 49.68
CA LEU A 35 -24.82 -38.80 49.57
C LEU A 35 -24.90 -39.32 48.12
N ASN A 36 -25.23 -38.46 47.16
CA ASN A 36 -25.31 -38.79 45.74
C ASN A 36 -25.23 -37.53 44.88
N GLY A 37 -25.02 -37.71 43.57
CA GLY A 37 -24.88 -36.59 42.62
C GLY A 37 -26.11 -35.67 42.51
N ALA A 38 -27.33 -36.21 42.66
CA ALA A 38 -28.56 -35.39 42.63
C ALA A 38 -28.65 -34.44 43.83
N GLU A 39 -28.34 -34.94 45.02
CA GLU A 39 -28.27 -34.14 46.24
C GLU A 39 -27.13 -33.10 46.17
N ALA A 40 -26.00 -33.46 45.57
CA ALA A 40 -24.87 -32.55 45.39
C ALA A 40 -25.24 -31.31 44.56
N LEU A 41 -25.92 -31.51 43.42
CA LEU A 41 -26.35 -30.41 42.55
C LEU A 41 -27.42 -29.54 43.22
N MET A 42 -28.32 -30.14 43.99
CA MET A 42 -29.33 -29.42 44.77
C MET A 42 -28.66 -28.52 45.82
N ARG A 43 -27.71 -29.06 46.60
CA ARG A 43 -27.01 -28.32 47.65
C ARG A 43 -26.03 -27.28 47.10
N ALA A 44 -25.45 -27.50 45.93
CA ALA A 44 -24.62 -26.51 45.24
C ALA A 44 -25.41 -25.25 44.84
N LYS A 45 -26.72 -25.38 44.60
CA LYS A 45 -27.64 -24.28 44.27
C LYS A 45 -28.30 -23.62 45.48
N ALA A 46 -28.10 -24.16 46.68
CA ALA A 46 -28.65 -23.57 47.89
C ALA A 46 -27.97 -22.23 48.20
N ASP A 47 -28.67 -21.34 48.92
CA ASP A 47 -28.13 -20.08 49.40
C ASP A 47 -27.84 -20.19 50.91
N PRO A 48 -26.60 -19.96 51.38
CA PRO A 48 -25.39 -19.67 50.59
C PRO A 48 -24.86 -20.91 49.85
N SER A 49 -24.32 -20.70 48.64
CA SER A 49 -23.67 -21.73 47.83
C SER A 49 -22.33 -22.15 48.45
N PRO A 50 -21.84 -23.37 48.19
CA PRO A 50 -20.53 -23.78 48.68
C PRO A 50 -19.40 -23.02 47.97
N ASP A 51 -18.35 -22.72 48.72
CA ASP A 51 -17.11 -22.09 48.24
C ASP A 51 -16.15 -23.11 47.61
N LEU A 52 -16.30 -24.40 47.95
CA LEU A 52 -15.54 -25.51 47.38
C LEU A 52 -16.31 -26.83 47.49
N ILE A 53 -16.14 -27.69 46.49
CA ILE A 53 -16.77 -29.03 46.47
C ILE A 53 -15.68 -30.10 46.48
N LEU A 54 -15.73 -30.98 47.48
CA LEU A 54 -14.97 -32.24 47.52
C LEU A 54 -15.87 -33.34 46.97
N LEU A 55 -15.50 -33.93 45.83
CA LEU A 55 -16.39 -34.79 45.05
C LEU A 55 -15.78 -36.16 44.84
N ASP A 56 -16.44 -37.20 45.31
CA ASP A 56 -16.06 -38.56 44.96
C ASP A 56 -16.38 -38.87 43.50
N VAL A 57 -15.51 -39.62 42.84
CA VAL A 57 -15.68 -40.01 41.44
C VAL A 57 -16.64 -41.19 41.30
N MET A 58 -16.62 -42.16 42.23
CA MET A 58 -17.25 -43.46 42.11
C MET A 58 -18.55 -43.52 42.92
N MET A 59 -19.58 -42.84 42.43
CA MET A 59 -20.91 -42.86 43.07
C MET A 59 -21.96 -43.58 42.19
N PRO A 60 -22.94 -44.27 42.79
CA PRO A 60 -24.03 -44.92 42.07
C PRO A 60 -24.97 -43.89 41.41
N GLU A 61 -25.61 -44.31 40.32
CA GLU A 61 -26.55 -43.53 39.48
C GLU A 61 -25.92 -42.35 38.72
N MET A 62 -25.22 -41.45 39.41
CA MET A 62 -24.53 -40.31 38.83
C MET A 62 -23.11 -40.20 39.38
N ASP A 63 -22.13 -40.44 38.53
CA ASP A 63 -20.72 -40.36 38.90
C ASP A 63 -20.25 -38.92 39.11
N GLY A 64 -19.08 -38.74 39.74
CA GLY A 64 -18.53 -37.42 40.02
C GLY A 64 -18.20 -36.62 38.76
N PHE A 65 -17.87 -37.27 37.64
CA PHE A 65 -17.58 -36.58 36.39
C PHE A 65 -18.81 -35.88 35.83
N GLU A 66 -19.95 -36.56 35.83
CA GLU A 66 -21.23 -36.01 35.38
C GLU A 66 -21.70 -34.85 36.29
N VAL A 67 -21.49 -34.96 37.61
CA VAL A 67 -21.75 -33.86 38.55
C VAL A 67 -20.89 -32.64 38.22
N CYS A 68 -19.58 -32.83 38.03
CA CYS A 68 -18.65 -31.74 37.69
C CYS A 68 -19.05 -31.07 36.37
N ARG A 69 -19.34 -31.85 35.32
CA ARG A 69 -19.79 -31.34 34.03
C ARG A 69 -21.02 -30.44 34.18
N ARG A 70 -22.01 -30.86 34.96
CA ARG A 70 -23.23 -30.07 35.22
C ARG A 70 -22.93 -28.79 35.98
N LEU A 71 -22.10 -28.83 37.01
CA LEU A 71 -21.66 -27.65 37.77
C LEU A 71 -20.96 -26.63 36.85
N LYS A 72 -20.07 -27.09 35.97
CA LYS A 72 -19.32 -26.20 35.05
C LYS A 72 -20.16 -25.65 33.90
N SER A 73 -21.23 -26.34 33.53
CA SER A 73 -22.18 -25.84 32.52
C SER A 73 -23.15 -24.77 33.06
N ASP A 74 -23.34 -24.68 34.37
CA ASP A 74 -24.24 -23.70 35.00
C ASP A 74 -23.52 -22.37 35.25
N LYS A 75 -24.03 -21.27 34.67
CA LYS A 75 -23.41 -19.93 34.80
C LYS A 75 -23.23 -19.47 36.24
N SER A 76 -24.10 -19.91 37.16
CA SER A 76 -24.06 -19.53 38.58
C SER A 76 -23.08 -20.38 39.40
N LEU A 77 -22.75 -21.59 38.95
CA LEU A 77 -21.96 -22.56 39.71
C LEU A 77 -20.59 -22.84 39.12
N LYS A 78 -20.36 -22.49 37.84
CA LYS A 78 -19.15 -22.84 37.10
C LYS A 78 -17.84 -22.40 37.76
N ASN A 79 -17.89 -21.33 38.55
CA ASN A 79 -16.74 -20.77 39.23
C ASN A 79 -16.40 -21.48 40.55
N ILE A 80 -17.27 -22.35 41.08
CA ILE A 80 -17.00 -23.09 42.32
C ILE A 80 -15.88 -24.12 42.06
N PRO A 81 -14.75 -24.09 42.79
CA PRO A 81 -13.69 -25.07 42.66
C PRO A 81 -14.17 -26.47 43.05
N VAL A 82 -13.89 -27.45 42.19
CA VAL A 82 -14.20 -28.87 42.42
C VAL A 82 -12.89 -29.63 42.55
N ILE A 83 -12.70 -30.31 43.68
CA ILE A 83 -11.57 -31.20 43.93
C ILE A 83 -12.12 -32.62 43.96
N PHE A 84 -11.61 -33.47 43.07
CA PHE A 84 -11.98 -34.87 43.07
C PHE A 84 -11.25 -35.67 44.14
N LEU A 85 -11.97 -36.58 44.79
CA LEU A 85 -11.44 -37.61 45.66
C LEU A 85 -11.64 -38.97 44.97
N THR A 86 -10.61 -39.80 44.85
CA THR A 86 -10.75 -41.11 44.16
C THR A 86 -9.87 -42.20 44.76
N THR A 87 -10.23 -43.45 44.53
CA THR A 87 -9.40 -44.64 44.79
C THR A 87 -8.63 -45.15 43.55
N LYS A 88 -8.98 -44.68 42.33
CA LYS A 88 -8.34 -45.09 41.07
C LYS A 88 -7.01 -44.38 40.83
N ASP A 89 -6.09 -45.09 40.18
CA ASP A 89 -4.73 -44.64 39.87
C ASP A 89 -4.48 -44.79 38.36
N ASP A 90 -5.22 -44.03 37.54
CA ASP A 90 -4.93 -43.90 36.11
C ASP A 90 -4.84 -42.42 35.70
N GLU A 91 -3.90 -42.14 34.80
CA GLU A 91 -3.66 -40.80 34.25
C GLU A 91 -4.84 -40.32 33.38
N GLU A 92 -5.58 -41.26 32.78
CA GLU A 92 -6.69 -40.99 31.87
C GLU A 92 -7.89 -40.33 32.57
N ASN A 93 -8.28 -40.80 33.75
CA ASN A 93 -9.34 -40.18 34.55
C ASN A 93 -8.92 -38.83 35.15
N THR A 94 -7.62 -38.66 35.42
CA THR A 94 -7.07 -37.38 35.89
C THR A 94 -7.15 -36.33 34.77
N ALA A 95 -6.72 -36.69 33.55
CA ALA A 95 -6.83 -35.83 32.37
C ALA A 95 -8.31 -35.46 32.09
N LYS A 96 -9.21 -36.45 32.10
CA LYS A 96 -10.65 -36.24 31.94
C LYS A 96 -11.25 -35.31 32.98
N GLY A 97 -10.82 -35.40 34.25
CA GLY A 97 -11.27 -34.51 35.32
C GLY A 97 -10.88 -33.05 35.10
N PHE A 98 -9.66 -32.81 34.62
CA PHE A 98 -9.18 -31.46 34.30
C PHE A 98 -9.87 -30.89 33.05
N GLU A 99 -10.11 -31.69 32.02
CA GLU A 99 -10.89 -31.29 30.84
C GLU A 99 -12.31 -30.84 31.20
N LEU A 100 -12.92 -31.48 32.20
CA LEU A 100 -14.24 -31.13 32.72
C LEU A 100 -14.23 -29.91 33.66
N GLY A 101 -13.05 -29.34 33.96
CA GLY A 101 -12.89 -28.11 34.73
C GLY A 101 -12.69 -28.28 36.23
N ALA A 102 -12.36 -29.48 36.72
CA ALA A 102 -11.91 -29.66 38.11
C ALA A 102 -10.58 -28.94 38.34
N VAL A 103 -10.35 -28.46 39.56
CA VAL A 103 -9.14 -27.68 39.90
C VAL A 103 -8.05 -28.54 40.53
N ASP A 104 -8.40 -29.73 41.03
CA ASP A 104 -7.46 -30.64 41.67
C ASP A 104 -8.00 -32.07 41.80
N PHE A 105 -7.09 -33.00 42.11
CA PHE A 105 -7.37 -34.42 42.22
C PHE A 105 -6.56 -35.07 43.36
N ILE A 106 -7.24 -35.67 44.33
CA ILE A 106 -6.64 -36.24 45.55
C ILE A 106 -6.96 -37.73 45.67
N ARG A 107 -5.92 -38.56 45.75
CA ARG A 107 -6.05 -40.01 45.90
C ARG A 107 -6.35 -40.44 47.34
N LYS A 108 -7.26 -41.39 47.51
CA LYS A 108 -7.58 -42.11 48.74
C LYS A 108 -6.65 -43.33 48.90
N PRO A 109 -6.07 -43.59 50.10
CA PRO A 109 -6.16 -42.78 51.32
C PRO A 109 -5.27 -41.53 51.25
N PHE A 110 -5.80 -40.36 51.60
CA PHE A 110 -5.06 -39.09 51.62
C PHE A 110 -4.55 -38.73 53.01
N ARG A 111 -3.45 -37.96 53.05
CA ARG A 111 -2.93 -37.40 54.30
C ARG A 111 -3.73 -36.13 54.64
N PRO A 112 -4.32 -36.00 55.84
CA PRO A 112 -5.17 -34.87 56.17
C PRO A 112 -4.49 -33.50 55.99
N ALA A 113 -3.20 -33.39 56.35
CA ALA A 113 -2.41 -32.17 56.15
C ALA A 113 -2.30 -31.73 54.67
N VAL A 114 -2.26 -32.69 53.73
CA VAL A 114 -2.19 -32.41 52.29
C VAL A 114 -3.55 -31.95 51.77
N LEU A 115 -4.64 -32.58 52.23
CA LEU A 115 -6.00 -32.18 51.88
C LEU A 115 -6.29 -30.74 52.33
N SER A 116 -6.00 -30.38 53.60
CA SER A 116 -6.19 -29.01 54.07
C SER A 116 -5.34 -28.00 53.32
N ALA A 117 -4.10 -28.35 52.96
CA ALA A 117 -3.25 -27.46 52.17
C ALA A 117 -3.86 -27.17 50.80
N ARG A 118 -4.38 -28.19 50.10
CA ARG A 118 -5.03 -28.04 48.79
C ARG A 118 -6.33 -27.23 48.89
N ILE A 119 -7.17 -27.51 49.87
CA ILE A 119 -8.41 -26.74 50.12
C ILE A 119 -8.08 -25.26 50.34
N ARG A 120 -7.13 -24.94 51.22
CA ARG A 120 -6.72 -23.53 51.46
C ARG A 120 -6.21 -22.85 50.20
N THR A 121 -5.37 -23.52 49.41
CA THR A 121 -4.83 -22.96 48.16
C THR A 121 -5.94 -22.61 47.18
N HIS A 122 -6.88 -23.52 46.94
CA HIS A 122 -7.95 -23.31 45.96
C HIS A 122 -8.99 -22.29 46.42
N LEU A 123 -9.30 -22.24 47.72
CA LEU A 123 -10.13 -21.16 48.29
C LEU A 123 -9.46 -19.79 48.14
N ALA A 124 -8.17 -19.69 48.47
CA ALA A 124 -7.42 -18.43 48.33
C ALA A 124 -7.37 -17.96 46.86
N MET A 125 -7.14 -18.87 45.91
CA MET A 125 -7.15 -18.56 44.48
C MET A 125 -8.53 -18.11 43.99
N SER A 126 -9.60 -18.77 44.45
CA SER A 126 -10.98 -18.38 44.11
C SER A 126 -11.30 -16.97 44.61
N ASN A 127 -10.98 -16.67 45.87
CA ASN A 127 -11.19 -15.35 46.47
C ASN A 127 -10.38 -14.26 45.76
N GLN A 128 -9.12 -14.54 45.41
CA GLN A 128 -8.28 -13.60 44.68
C GLN A 128 -8.82 -13.31 43.27
N LYS A 129 -9.34 -14.34 42.57
CA LYS A 129 -9.96 -14.18 41.27
C LYS A 129 -11.21 -13.31 41.33
N GLN A 130 -12.08 -13.54 42.32
CA GLN A 130 -13.28 -12.72 42.52
C GLN A 130 -12.93 -11.25 42.82
N LEU A 131 -11.94 -11.02 43.68
CA LEU A 131 -11.45 -9.67 44.00
C LEU A 131 -10.89 -8.96 42.76
N LEU A 132 -10.11 -9.67 41.93
CA LEU A 132 -9.54 -9.12 40.71
C LEU A 132 -10.64 -8.78 39.69
N GLU A 133 -11.61 -9.67 39.47
CA GLU A 133 -12.75 -9.42 38.58
C GLU A 133 -13.54 -8.17 39.03
N GLN A 134 -13.71 -7.99 40.34
CA GLN A 134 -14.34 -6.79 40.89
C GLN A 134 -13.50 -5.53 40.67
N GLN A 135 -12.19 -5.57 40.92
CA GLN A 135 -11.28 -4.46 40.65
C GLN A 135 -11.24 -4.07 39.17
N VAL A 136 -11.22 -5.06 38.26
CA VAL A 136 -11.30 -4.83 36.81
C VAL A 136 -12.61 -4.15 36.45
N LYS A 137 -13.74 -4.61 37.00
CA LYS A 137 -15.05 -4.01 36.76
C LYS A 137 -15.12 -2.56 37.25
N GLU A 138 -14.62 -2.29 38.47
CA GLU A 138 -14.56 -0.95 39.05
C GLU A 138 -13.66 -0.03 38.24
N ARG A 139 -12.45 -0.48 37.88
CA ARG A 139 -11.49 0.32 37.11
C ARG A 139 -11.98 0.58 35.68
N THR A 140 -12.66 -0.38 35.07
CA THR A 140 -13.28 -0.21 33.74
C THR A 140 -14.40 0.82 33.81
N ALA A 141 -15.24 0.79 34.84
CA ALA A 141 -16.28 1.80 35.04
C ALA A 141 -15.69 3.20 35.30
N GLU A 142 -14.60 3.30 36.07
CA GLU A 142 -13.86 4.56 36.28
C GLU A 142 -13.26 5.10 34.98
N LEU A 143 -12.62 4.23 34.18
CA LEU A 143 -12.03 4.61 32.89
C LEU A 143 -13.10 5.10 31.91
N VAL A 144 -14.24 4.41 31.78
CA VAL A 144 -15.36 4.85 30.94
C VAL A 144 -15.90 6.20 31.41
N LYS A 145 -16.02 6.41 32.72
CA LYS A 145 -16.47 7.70 33.29
C LYS A 145 -15.46 8.82 33.06
N SER A 146 -14.17 8.54 33.15
CA SER A 146 -13.09 9.50 32.89
C SER A 146 -12.99 9.84 31.40
N GLN A 147 -13.10 8.84 30.51
CA GLN A 147 -13.16 9.04 29.06
C GLN A 147 -14.37 9.88 28.65
N LYS A 148 -15.56 9.62 29.24
CA LYS A 148 -16.75 10.44 29.01
C LYS A 148 -16.54 11.88 29.45
N LYS A 149 -15.99 12.12 30.65
CA LYS A 149 -15.67 13.48 31.13
C LYS A 149 -14.65 14.20 30.24
N LEU A 150 -13.64 13.49 29.74
CA LEU A 150 -12.64 14.04 28.83
C LEU A 150 -13.27 14.41 27.46
N ARG A 151 -14.14 13.54 26.95
CA ARG A 151 -14.92 13.76 25.71
C ARG A 151 -15.84 14.98 25.83
N ASP A 152 -16.52 15.11 26.95
CA ASP A 152 -17.40 16.25 27.25
C ASP A 152 -16.60 17.55 27.46
N ALA A 153 -15.34 17.47 27.92
CA ALA A 153 -14.48 18.64 28.17
C ALA A 153 -13.67 19.13 26.94
N MET A 154 -13.28 18.25 26.01
CA MET A 154 -12.49 18.62 24.82
C MET A 154 -13.34 19.30 23.72
N GLY A 155 -14.65 19.13 23.78
CA GLY A 155 -15.63 19.70 22.86
C GLY A 155 -15.62 19.07 21.46
N ASN A 156 -16.79 19.10 20.84
CA ASN A 156 -17.22 18.05 19.92
C ASN A 156 -16.69 18.15 18.49
N LEU A 157 -15.72 19.02 18.19
CA LEU A 157 -15.07 19.09 16.88
C LEU A 157 -13.57 18.88 17.10
N LEU A 158 -13.07 17.73 16.66
CA LEU A 158 -11.68 17.30 16.84
C LEU A 158 -11.00 17.17 15.49
N THR A 159 -9.76 17.63 15.40
CA THR A 159 -8.93 17.48 14.20
C THR A 159 -7.63 16.78 14.57
N ILE A 160 -7.26 15.75 13.81
CA ILE A 160 -6.04 14.96 14.00
C ILE A 160 -5.26 14.96 12.69
N GLN A 161 -3.99 15.35 12.71
CA GLN A 161 -3.11 15.20 11.56
C GLN A 161 -2.71 13.72 11.42
N VAL A 162 -3.08 13.09 10.29
CA VAL A 162 -2.71 11.70 9.98
C VAL A 162 -1.34 11.66 9.31
N ALA A 163 -1.18 12.43 8.23
CA ALA A 163 0.04 12.61 7.43
C ALA A 163 0.01 13.98 6.73
N PRO A 164 1.09 14.50 6.13
CA PRO A 164 1.03 15.72 5.31
C PRO A 164 -0.11 15.63 4.28
N GLY A 165 -0.95 16.67 4.18
CA GLY A 165 -2.12 16.68 3.30
C GLY A 165 -3.26 15.74 3.69
N VAL A 166 -3.18 15.03 4.83
CA VAL A 166 -4.21 14.11 5.32
C VAL A 166 -4.57 14.41 6.77
N LEU A 167 -5.85 14.73 6.99
CA LEU A 167 -6.40 15.07 8.29
C LEU A 167 -7.64 14.22 8.58
N TRP A 168 -7.91 14.04 9.87
CA TRP A 168 -9.11 13.40 10.37
C TRP A 168 -9.93 14.43 11.14
N VAL A 169 -11.18 14.62 10.76
CA VAL A 169 -12.13 15.49 11.47
C VAL A 169 -13.23 14.63 12.09
N GLN A 170 -13.47 14.78 13.38
CA GLN A 170 -14.48 14.00 14.09
C GLN A 170 -15.45 14.89 14.84
N VAL A 171 -16.74 14.57 14.69
CA VAL A 171 -17.84 15.13 15.46
C VAL A 171 -18.64 14.01 16.11
N PRO A 172 -18.26 13.56 17.33
CA PRO A 172 -18.88 12.39 17.97
C PRO A 172 -20.39 12.53 18.21
N GLU A 173 -20.89 13.72 18.52
CA GLU A 173 -22.32 13.96 18.74
C GLU A 173 -23.15 13.88 17.44
N ALA A 174 -22.52 14.13 16.31
CA ALA A 174 -23.14 14.02 14.98
C ALA A 174 -22.92 12.65 14.33
N ASP A 175 -22.20 11.74 15.00
CA ASP A 175 -21.69 10.48 14.45
C ASP A 175 -20.94 10.67 13.12
N LEU A 176 -20.13 11.72 13.02
CA LEU A 176 -19.31 12.00 11.84
C LEU A 176 -17.83 11.79 12.10
N ARG A 177 -17.20 11.06 11.19
CA ARG A 177 -15.76 10.78 11.13
C ARG A 177 -15.34 10.97 9.68
N ILE A 178 -14.66 12.07 9.42
CA ILE A 178 -14.37 12.56 8.09
C ILE A 178 -12.88 12.37 7.84
N LEU A 179 -12.57 11.55 6.83
CA LEU A 179 -11.22 11.46 6.26
C LEU A 179 -11.03 12.61 5.28
N CYS A 180 -10.13 13.55 5.58
CA CYS A 180 -9.80 14.67 4.70
C CYS A 180 -8.48 14.41 3.99
N GLY A 181 -8.52 14.25 2.66
CA GLY A 181 -7.40 13.78 1.85
C GLY A 181 -7.31 12.25 1.87
N CYS A 182 -7.09 11.63 0.70
CA CYS A 182 -7.25 10.19 0.54
C CYS A 182 -6.17 9.57 -0.38
N PRO A 183 -4.87 9.65 -0.05
CA PRO A 183 -3.80 9.02 -0.83
C PRO A 183 -3.79 7.48 -0.68
N GLY A 184 -3.00 6.79 -1.51
CA GLY A 184 -3.10 5.32 -1.66
C GLY A 184 -2.85 4.48 -0.40
N GLU A 185 -2.02 4.95 0.54
CA GLU A 185 -1.70 4.21 1.78
C GLU A 185 -2.57 4.63 2.98
N VAL A 186 -3.61 5.43 2.75
CA VAL A 186 -4.33 6.12 3.83
C VAL A 186 -4.98 5.17 4.83
N VAL A 187 -5.52 4.03 4.37
CA VAL A 187 -6.14 3.03 5.26
C VAL A 187 -5.13 2.52 6.27
N LYS A 188 -3.94 2.12 5.82
CA LYS A 188 -2.87 1.61 6.69
C LYS A 188 -2.39 2.69 7.65
N LEU A 189 -2.29 3.95 7.20
CA LEU A 189 -1.97 5.09 8.07
C LEU A 189 -3.04 5.33 9.15
N LEU A 190 -4.33 5.17 8.82
CA LEU A 190 -5.42 5.25 9.80
C LEU A 190 -5.36 4.12 10.82
N MET A 191 -5.05 2.88 10.39
CA MET A 191 -4.84 1.73 11.28
C MET A 191 -3.67 1.97 12.24
N LEU A 192 -2.52 2.45 11.74
CA LEU A 192 -1.35 2.80 12.56
C LEU A 192 -1.63 3.93 13.57
N LYS A 193 -2.56 4.83 13.25
CA LYS A 193 -3.03 5.89 14.17
C LYS A 193 -4.13 5.43 15.12
N GLY A 194 -4.63 4.19 14.99
CA GLY A 194 -5.74 3.66 15.80
C GLY A 194 -7.10 4.29 15.49
N LEU A 195 -7.26 4.90 14.31
CA LEU A 195 -8.52 5.48 13.85
C LEU A 195 -9.44 4.43 13.22
N ASN A 196 -8.85 3.38 12.66
CA ASN A 196 -9.53 2.13 12.31
C ASN A 196 -9.23 1.10 13.42
N ALA A 197 -10.18 0.87 14.31
CA ALA A 197 -10.00 0.01 15.48
C ALA A 197 -11.03 -1.13 15.48
N PRO A 198 -10.67 -2.32 16.00
CA PRO A 198 -11.64 -3.38 16.21
C PRO A 198 -12.77 -2.93 17.15
N ALA A 199 -14.00 -3.30 16.81
CA ALA A 199 -15.21 -3.02 17.56
C ALA A 199 -16.10 -4.27 17.60
N PHE A 200 -16.94 -4.34 18.63
CA PHE A 200 -17.89 -5.42 18.82
C PHE A 200 -19.24 -4.85 19.22
N LYS A 201 -20.29 -5.23 18.48
CA LYS A 201 -21.67 -4.81 18.74
C LYS A 201 -22.61 -5.94 18.34
N ASP A 202 -23.62 -6.19 19.18
CA ASP A 202 -24.68 -7.17 18.91
C ASP A 202 -24.19 -8.56 18.45
N GLY A 203 -23.04 -9.03 18.96
CA GLY A 203 -22.48 -10.34 18.60
C GLY A 203 -21.56 -10.36 17.38
N VAL A 204 -21.34 -9.22 16.72
CA VAL A 204 -20.54 -9.11 15.49
C VAL A 204 -19.28 -8.28 15.73
N ASN A 205 -18.13 -8.80 15.29
CA ASN A 205 -16.87 -8.07 15.22
C ASN A 205 -16.79 -7.30 13.89
N PHE A 206 -16.37 -6.04 13.94
CA PHE A 206 -16.18 -5.18 12.77
C PHE A 206 -15.14 -4.10 13.09
N GLU A 207 -14.82 -3.25 12.14
CA GLU A 207 -13.89 -2.13 12.34
C GLU A 207 -14.61 -0.78 12.49
N THR A 208 -14.06 0.13 13.30
CA THR A 208 -14.38 1.55 13.17
C THR A 208 -13.66 2.16 11.98
N GLY A 209 -14.05 3.37 11.59
CA GLY A 209 -13.33 4.10 10.56
C GLY A 209 -14.08 5.37 10.16
N PRO A 210 -13.65 6.03 9.08
CA PRO A 210 -14.36 7.17 8.54
C PRO A 210 -15.73 6.73 8.01
N ASN A 211 -16.71 7.63 7.96
CA ASN A 211 -17.97 7.42 7.25
C ASN A 211 -18.23 8.50 6.19
N VAL A 212 -17.28 9.41 6.04
CA VAL A 212 -17.27 10.50 5.06
C VAL A 212 -15.83 10.70 4.58
N ILE A 213 -15.65 11.00 3.30
CA ILE A 213 -14.36 11.38 2.71
C ILE A 213 -14.49 12.79 2.13
N LEU A 214 -13.63 13.71 2.55
CA LEU A 214 -13.38 14.98 1.87
C LEU A 214 -12.21 14.80 0.89
N LEU A 215 -12.51 14.92 -0.39
CA LEU A 215 -11.57 14.80 -1.50
C LEU A 215 -10.71 16.07 -1.64
N SER A 216 -9.44 15.87 -1.98
CA SER A 216 -8.56 16.94 -2.46
C SER A 216 -9.14 17.55 -3.74
N ASP A 217 -9.02 18.86 -3.92
CA ASP A 217 -9.36 19.49 -5.21
C ASP A 217 -8.38 19.13 -6.32
N LEU A 218 -7.19 18.67 -5.94
CA LEU A 218 -6.15 18.22 -6.84
C LEU A 218 -6.33 16.72 -7.09
N LEU A 219 -6.19 16.31 -8.35
CA LEU A 219 -6.12 14.90 -8.73
C LEU A 219 -4.74 14.31 -8.42
N VAL A 220 -3.70 15.13 -8.61
CA VAL A 220 -2.29 14.77 -8.43
C VAL A 220 -1.60 15.86 -7.63
N GLN A 221 -0.78 15.47 -6.66
CA GLN A 221 0.03 16.37 -5.85
C GLN A 221 1.44 15.81 -5.72
N ASN A 222 2.43 16.61 -6.14
CA ASN A 222 3.85 16.24 -6.12
C ASN A 222 4.07 14.87 -6.78
N GLY A 223 3.49 14.70 -7.96
CA GLY A 223 3.62 13.47 -8.74
C GLY A 223 2.64 12.34 -8.42
N GLN A 224 2.03 12.31 -7.24
CA GLN A 224 1.21 11.17 -6.78
C GLN A 224 -0.28 11.47 -6.83
N PHE A 225 -1.13 10.45 -6.99
CA PHE A 225 -2.58 10.61 -6.85
C PHE A 225 -2.94 11.15 -5.45
N ALA A 226 -3.80 12.15 -5.41
CA ALA A 226 -4.26 12.75 -4.16
C ALA A 226 -5.58 12.15 -3.65
N ASN A 227 -6.36 11.52 -4.53
CA ASN A 227 -7.64 10.88 -4.22
C ASN A 227 -7.68 9.44 -4.78
N LEU A 228 -7.63 8.47 -3.88
CA LEU A 228 -7.76 7.03 -4.11
C LEU A 228 -8.75 6.49 -3.06
N SER A 229 -10.04 6.71 -3.30
CA SER A 229 -11.11 6.45 -2.33
C SER A 229 -11.67 5.03 -2.32
N GLU A 230 -11.24 4.14 -3.22
CA GLU A 230 -11.77 2.79 -3.37
C GLU A 230 -11.56 1.97 -2.08
N PHE A 231 -10.32 1.85 -1.60
CA PHE A 231 -10.05 1.06 -0.38
C PHE A 231 -10.73 1.62 0.88
N PRO A 232 -10.69 2.94 1.15
CA PRO A 232 -11.47 3.51 2.26
C PRO A 232 -12.98 3.27 2.15
N VAL A 233 -13.55 3.31 0.94
CA VAL A 233 -14.95 2.97 0.71
C VAL A 233 -15.19 1.48 0.95
N LEU A 234 -14.39 0.58 0.40
CA LEU A 234 -14.49 -0.86 0.64
C LEU A 234 -14.40 -1.19 2.13
N GLN A 235 -13.53 -0.50 2.87
CA GLN A 235 -13.42 -0.60 4.32
C GLN A 235 -14.75 -0.23 5.01
N MET A 236 -15.38 0.89 4.64
CA MET A 236 -16.69 1.30 5.16
C MET A 236 -17.79 0.27 4.86
N LEU A 237 -17.85 -0.20 3.61
CA LEU A 237 -18.92 -1.08 3.15
C LEU A 237 -18.85 -2.46 3.80
N TYR A 238 -17.63 -3.04 3.84
CA TYR A 238 -17.42 -4.45 4.21
C TYR A 238 -16.80 -4.61 5.60
N ARG A 239 -15.69 -3.92 5.93
CA ARG A 239 -15.02 -4.10 7.24
C ARG A 239 -15.77 -3.40 8.39
N GLN A 240 -16.41 -2.27 8.15
CA GLN A 240 -17.33 -1.65 9.10
C GLN A 240 -18.76 -2.23 8.99
N GLY A 241 -19.07 -2.94 7.90
CA GLY A 241 -20.35 -3.58 7.64
C GLY A 241 -21.51 -2.62 7.38
N MET A 242 -21.26 -1.44 6.79
CA MET A 242 -22.31 -0.45 6.50
C MET A 242 -23.28 -0.91 5.40
N MET A 243 -22.89 -1.84 4.53
CA MET A 243 -23.77 -2.40 3.49
C MET A 243 -24.17 -3.87 3.72
N ILE A 244 -23.58 -4.54 4.71
CA ILE A 244 -23.84 -5.96 4.96
C ILE A 244 -25.25 -6.13 5.53
N PRO A 245 -26.17 -6.88 4.89
CA PRO A 245 -27.52 -7.05 5.39
C PRO A 245 -27.55 -7.66 6.80
N GLY A 246 -28.35 -7.09 7.70
CA GLY A 246 -28.47 -7.55 9.10
C GLY A 246 -27.29 -7.20 10.01
N HIS A 247 -26.24 -6.55 9.49
CA HIS A 247 -25.10 -6.11 10.29
C HIS A 247 -25.48 -4.92 11.21
N PRO A 248 -24.99 -4.87 12.47
CA PRO A 248 -25.40 -3.83 13.45
C PRO A 248 -25.00 -2.39 13.10
N ASN A 249 -24.13 -2.21 12.10
CA ASN A 249 -23.78 -0.90 11.53
C ASN A 249 -24.49 -0.57 10.22
N ASN A 250 -25.21 -1.53 9.62
CA ASN A 250 -26.06 -1.25 8.48
C ASN A 250 -27.33 -0.57 8.97
N THR A 251 -27.25 0.75 9.15
CA THR A 251 -28.34 1.61 9.62
C THR A 251 -29.16 2.19 8.47
N GLY A 252 -28.86 1.82 7.22
CA GLY A 252 -29.39 2.44 6.00
C GLY A 252 -28.67 3.75 5.61
N VAL A 253 -27.78 4.25 6.47
CA VAL A 253 -26.98 5.44 6.19
C VAL A 253 -25.77 5.06 5.33
N LYS A 254 -25.65 5.68 4.15
CA LYS A 254 -24.53 5.45 3.24
C LYS A 254 -23.29 6.24 3.65
N PRO A 255 -22.09 5.72 3.34
CA PRO A 255 -20.90 6.54 3.28
C PRO A 255 -21.07 7.72 2.31
N MET A 256 -20.34 8.80 2.54
CA MET A 256 -20.45 10.02 1.71
C MET A 256 -19.10 10.46 1.14
N LEU A 257 -19.07 10.79 -0.15
CA LEU A 257 -17.96 11.50 -0.79
C LEU A 257 -18.28 12.99 -0.89
N ILE A 258 -17.33 13.83 -0.50
CA ILE A 258 -17.48 15.27 -0.49
C ILE A 258 -16.32 15.91 -1.24
N GLY A 259 -16.59 16.84 -2.15
CA GLY A 259 -15.53 17.53 -2.90
C GLY A 259 -16.09 18.42 -4.00
N SER A 260 -15.23 18.92 -4.90
CA SER A 260 -15.73 19.59 -6.11
C SER A 260 -16.50 18.60 -7.01
N ALA A 261 -17.46 19.10 -7.81
CA ALA A 261 -18.26 18.27 -8.72
C ALA A 261 -17.40 17.39 -9.65
N GLU A 262 -16.28 17.93 -10.13
CA GLU A 262 -15.30 17.20 -10.93
C GLU A 262 -14.68 16.02 -10.16
N GLN A 263 -14.21 16.27 -8.93
CA GLN A 263 -13.59 15.24 -8.07
C GLN A 263 -14.58 14.15 -7.65
N VAL A 264 -15.81 14.54 -7.29
CA VAL A 264 -16.86 13.59 -6.93
C VAL A 264 -17.16 12.68 -8.12
N ARG A 265 -17.36 13.22 -9.32
CA ARG A 265 -17.60 12.41 -10.53
C ARG A 265 -16.45 11.47 -10.83
N ALA A 266 -15.22 11.99 -10.83
CA ALA A 266 -14.01 11.22 -11.07
C ALA A 266 -13.87 10.03 -10.10
N GLN A 267 -14.10 10.25 -8.80
CA GLN A 267 -14.02 9.19 -7.80
C GLN A 267 -15.17 8.18 -7.91
N MET A 268 -16.37 8.61 -8.30
CA MET A 268 -17.48 7.68 -8.55
C MET A 268 -17.17 6.76 -9.73
N GLU A 269 -16.67 7.29 -10.84
CA GLU A 269 -16.23 6.49 -12.00
C GLU A 269 -15.07 5.55 -11.63
N TYR A 270 -14.08 6.08 -10.92
CA TYR A 270 -12.93 5.32 -10.44
C TYR A 270 -13.33 4.14 -9.53
N ILE A 271 -14.22 4.34 -8.54
CA ILE A 271 -14.71 3.26 -7.67
C ILE A 271 -15.50 2.21 -8.48
N HIS A 272 -16.25 2.65 -9.50
CA HIS A 272 -17.01 1.72 -10.34
C HIS A 272 -16.08 0.77 -11.11
N HIS A 273 -15.05 1.33 -11.75
CA HIS A 273 -14.02 0.55 -12.44
C HIS A 273 -13.07 -0.19 -11.49
N GLY A 274 -12.90 0.30 -10.26
CA GLY A 274 -12.18 -0.39 -9.20
C GLY A 274 -12.87 -1.67 -8.75
N ASN A 275 -14.19 -1.61 -8.57
CA ASN A 275 -14.98 -2.76 -8.13
C ASN A 275 -15.25 -3.78 -9.25
N TYR A 276 -15.33 -3.32 -10.50
CA TYR A 276 -15.87 -4.12 -11.60
C TYR A 276 -15.10 -4.05 -12.91
N GLY A 277 -14.00 -3.29 -13.02
CA GLY A 277 -13.19 -3.24 -14.24
C GLY A 277 -14.00 -2.81 -15.47
N LEU A 278 -14.00 -3.64 -16.51
CA LEU A 278 -14.89 -3.50 -17.68
C LEU A 278 -16.34 -3.87 -17.31
N LEU A 279 -17.28 -3.02 -17.71
CA LEU A 279 -18.65 -3.00 -17.19
C LEU A 279 -19.65 -3.78 -18.04
N SER A 280 -19.27 -4.17 -19.25
CA SER A 280 -20.17 -4.87 -20.16
C SER A 280 -19.45 -5.86 -21.09
N LYS A 281 -20.22 -6.77 -21.69
CA LYS A 281 -19.72 -7.72 -22.70
C LYS A 281 -19.10 -6.97 -23.89
N GLU A 282 -19.69 -5.86 -24.29
CA GLU A 282 -19.21 -5.05 -25.42
C GLU A 282 -17.83 -4.45 -25.14
N GLU A 283 -17.55 -4.01 -23.91
CA GLU A 283 -16.22 -3.52 -23.52
C GLU A 283 -15.18 -4.66 -23.54
N ILE A 284 -15.55 -5.85 -23.04
CA ILE A 284 -14.70 -7.04 -23.06
C ILE A 284 -14.38 -7.44 -24.52
N MET A 285 -15.37 -7.44 -25.41
CA MET A 285 -15.19 -7.73 -26.83
C MET A 285 -14.36 -6.65 -27.54
N ALA A 286 -14.49 -5.38 -27.16
CA ALA A 286 -13.68 -4.29 -27.70
C ALA A 286 -12.18 -4.44 -27.35
N ALA A 287 -11.86 -5.17 -26.28
CA ALA A 287 -10.50 -5.57 -25.93
C ALA A 287 -9.98 -6.77 -26.74
N GLY A 288 -10.73 -7.27 -27.74
CA GLY A 288 -10.28 -8.34 -28.64
C GLY A 288 -10.62 -9.76 -28.19
N ILE A 289 -11.53 -9.92 -27.23
CA ILE A 289 -12.03 -11.22 -26.77
C ILE A 289 -13.22 -11.67 -27.64
N ASP A 290 -13.26 -12.96 -27.96
CA ASP A 290 -14.38 -13.53 -28.71
C ASP A 290 -15.68 -13.53 -27.89
N GLU A 291 -16.82 -13.58 -28.57
CA GLU A 291 -18.13 -13.44 -27.93
C GLU A 291 -18.41 -14.53 -26.87
N GLY A 292 -18.00 -15.78 -27.12
CA GLY A 292 -18.28 -16.89 -26.20
C GLY A 292 -17.47 -16.81 -24.91
N LEU A 293 -16.18 -16.46 -25.04
CA LEU A 293 -15.33 -16.20 -23.88
C LEU A 293 -15.78 -14.94 -23.13
N ALA A 294 -16.14 -13.86 -23.85
CA ALA A 294 -16.65 -12.63 -23.24
C ALA A 294 -17.95 -12.87 -22.45
N GLU A 295 -18.85 -13.72 -22.95
CA GLU A 295 -20.05 -14.12 -22.22
C GLU A 295 -19.71 -14.87 -20.93
N SER A 296 -18.77 -15.81 -20.99
CA SER A 296 -18.31 -16.57 -19.81
C SER A 296 -17.67 -15.65 -18.76
N MET A 297 -16.81 -14.71 -19.19
CA MET A 297 -16.21 -13.69 -18.32
C MET A 297 -17.27 -12.80 -17.68
N MET A 298 -18.31 -12.42 -18.42
CA MET A 298 -19.42 -11.62 -17.87
C MET A 298 -20.21 -12.39 -16.80
N ARG A 299 -20.44 -13.69 -17.00
CA ARG A 299 -21.09 -14.54 -15.98
C ARG A 299 -20.27 -14.62 -14.70
N VAL A 300 -18.95 -14.84 -14.81
CA VAL A 300 -18.00 -14.77 -13.68
C VAL A 300 -18.14 -13.44 -12.94
N LYS A 301 -18.06 -12.32 -13.66
CA LYS A 301 -18.16 -10.98 -13.08
C LYS A 301 -19.50 -10.76 -12.35
N LEU A 302 -20.61 -11.25 -12.93
CA LEU A 302 -21.92 -11.18 -12.28
C LEU A 302 -22.00 -12.04 -11.01
N LYS A 303 -21.34 -13.20 -10.95
CA LYS A 303 -21.28 -14.00 -9.72
C LYS A 303 -20.57 -13.23 -8.59
N PHE A 304 -19.43 -12.59 -8.88
CA PHE A 304 -18.75 -11.70 -7.93
C PHE A 304 -19.60 -10.48 -7.55
N ALA A 305 -20.40 -9.96 -8.48
CA ALA A 305 -21.30 -8.83 -8.26
C ALA A 305 -22.67 -9.23 -7.66
N PHE A 306 -22.86 -10.46 -7.20
CA PHE A 306 -24.13 -10.97 -6.66
C PHE A 306 -25.32 -10.78 -7.62
N GLY A 307 -25.09 -11.07 -8.90
CA GLY A 307 -26.06 -11.01 -9.99
C GLY A 307 -26.27 -9.62 -10.58
N LYS A 308 -25.70 -8.55 -10.00
CA LYS A 308 -25.88 -7.18 -10.52
C LYS A 308 -24.69 -6.28 -10.23
N ILE A 309 -24.11 -5.73 -11.29
CA ILE A 309 -23.19 -4.58 -11.19
C ILE A 309 -23.98 -3.37 -10.68
N LYS A 310 -23.65 -2.92 -9.47
CA LYS A 310 -24.30 -1.76 -8.84
C LYS A 310 -23.57 -0.49 -9.23
N LYS A 311 -24.34 0.55 -9.53
CA LYS A 311 -23.76 1.88 -9.73
C LYS A 311 -23.37 2.48 -8.38
N PRO A 312 -22.28 3.27 -8.30
CA PRO A 312 -21.78 3.82 -7.03
C PRO A 312 -22.81 4.59 -6.20
N TYR A 313 -23.72 5.34 -6.83
CA TYR A 313 -24.78 6.08 -6.11
C TYR A 313 -25.79 5.17 -5.38
N GLU A 314 -25.86 3.88 -5.75
CA GLU A 314 -26.70 2.90 -5.04
C GLU A 314 -26.17 2.66 -3.62
N PHE A 315 -24.89 2.95 -3.35
CA PHE A 315 -24.24 2.69 -2.07
C PHE A 315 -23.41 3.86 -1.48
N LEU A 316 -23.21 4.94 -2.23
CA LEU A 316 -22.56 6.17 -1.76
C LEU A 316 -23.50 7.36 -1.89
N ASP A 317 -23.50 8.21 -0.87
CA ASP A 317 -24.00 9.58 -0.95
C ASP A 317 -22.89 10.51 -1.47
N THR A 318 -23.27 11.65 -2.03
CA THR A 318 -22.32 12.67 -2.48
C THR A 318 -22.73 14.07 -2.04
N LEU A 319 -21.75 14.94 -1.83
CA LEU A 319 -21.96 16.37 -1.60
C LEU A 319 -20.94 17.19 -2.40
N GLU A 320 -21.42 18.04 -3.29
CA GLU A 320 -20.58 18.91 -4.12
C GLU A 320 -20.34 20.26 -3.42
N ILE A 321 -19.11 20.50 -2.95
CA ILE A 321 -18.75 21.74 -2.24
C ILE A 321 -18.27 22.83 -3.21
N ASP A 322 -18.89 24.01 -3.07
CA ASP A 322 -18.45 25.30 -3.60
C ASP A 322 -18.03 26.28 -2.48
N ASP A 323 -18.04 27.58 -2.75
CA ASP A 323 -17.67 28.62 -1.77
C ASP A 323 -18.77 28.90 -0.71
N THR A 324 -19.93 28.25 -0.82
CA THR A 324 -21.06 28.44 0.09
C THR A 324 -21.00 27.47 1.27
N LEU A 325 -21.71 27.80 2.35
CA LEU A 325 -21.84 26.94 3.52
C LEU A 325 -22.90 25.87 3.27
N GLN A 326 -22.49 24.61 3.29
CA GLN A 326 -23.36 23.47 3.00
C GLN A 326 -23.38 22.48 4.18
N GLU A 327 -24.52 21.87 4.44
CA GLU A 327 -24.65 20.86 5.51
C GLU A 327 -24.18 19.49 5.02
N ILE A 328 -23.37 18.81 5.83
CA ILE A 328 -22.97 17.41 5.62
C ILE A 328 -24.04 16.49 6.20
N ARG A 329 -24.21 16.57 7.54
CA ARG A 329 -25.19 15.79 8.30
C ARG A 329 -25.26 16.32 9.73
N ASN A 330 -26.43 16.20 10.37
CA ASN A 330 -26.62 16.40 11.81
C ASN A 330 -26.06 17.75 12.34
N GLY A 331 -26.22 18.83 11.57
CA GLY A 331 -25.78 20.17 11.94
C GLY A 331 -24.28 20.43 11.80
N VAL A 332 -23.53 19.53 11.14
CA VAL A 332 -22.14 19.78 10.72
C VAL A 332 -22.15 20.36 9.32
N PHE A 333 -21.49 21.51 9.15
CA PHE A 333 -21.41 22.22 7.88
C PHE A 333 -19.97 22.30 7.39
N VAL A 334 -19.81 22.46 6.08
CA VAL A 334 -18.51 22.67 5.42
C VAL A 334 -18.63 23.76 4.37
N ARG A 335 -17.54 24.50 4.16
CA ARG A 335 -17.38 25.40 3.02
C ARG A 335 -15.94 25.40 2.54
N ARG A 336 -15.74 25.71 1.28
CA ARG A 336 -14.43 26.04 0.72
C ARG A 336 -14.03 27.45 1.17
N ILE A 337 -12.80 27.62 1.65
CA ILE A 337 -12.24 28.93 2.05
C ILE A 337 -11.02 29.33 1.21
N GLY A 338 -10.51 28.40 0.40
CA GLY A 338 -9.40 28.59 -0.52
C GLY A 338 -9.24 27.36 -1.41
N PHE A 339 -8.28 27.39 -2.34
CA PHE A 339 -8.01 26.24 -3.18
C PHE A 339 -7.43 25.10 -2.34
N ASN A 340 -8.13 23.96 -2.32
CA ASN A 340 -7.81 22.80 -1.49
C ASN A 340 -7.80 23.10 0.03
N GLN A 341 -8.56 24.12 0.44
CA GLN A 341 -8.69 24.58 1.82
C GLN A 341 -10.16 24.69 2.22
N PHE A 342 -10.53 24.09 3.35
CA PHE A 342 -11.92 23.91 3.77
C PHE A 342 -12.11 24.29 5.23
N ARG A 343 -13.29 24.78 5.58
CA ARG A 343 -13.69 25.06 6.96
C ARG A 343 -14.91 24.25 7.33
N PHE A 344 -14.78 23.44 8.37
CA PHE A 344 -15.90 22.74 9.02
C PHE A 344 -16.47 23.58 10.14
N HIS A 345 -17.79 23.54 10.33
CA HIS A 345 -18.51 24.21 11.40
C HIS A 345 -19.39 23.22 12.15
N TYR A 346 -19.36 23.27 13.48
CA TYR A 346 -20.32 22.58 14.34
C TYR A 346 -20.60 23.43 15.57
N ARG A 347 -21.85 23.90 15.69
CA ARG A 347 -22.24 24.93 16.67
C ARG A 347 -21.31 26.16 16.53
N GLU A 348 -20.80 26.68 17.63
CA GLU A 348 -19.90 27.86 17.67
C GLU A 348 -18.43 27.53 17.35
N ARG A 349 -18.09 26.28 16.98
CA ARG A 349 -16.72 25.86 16.69
C ARG A 349 -16.49 25.67 15.20
N PHE A 350 -15.24 25.86 14.79
CA PHE A 350 -14.79 25.58 13.44
C PHE A 350 -13.42 24.88 13.42
N ALA A 351 -13.13 24.20 12.32
CA ALA A 351 -11.83 23.60 12.03
C ALA A 351 -11.44 23.88 10.58
N ASP A 352 -10.25 24.43 10.38
CA ASP A 352 -9.69 24.70 9.06
C ASP A 352 -8.78 23.55 8.64
N ILE A 353 -8.99 23.07 7.42
CA ILE A 353 -8.31 21.92 6.84
C ILE A 353 -7.63 22.38 5.56
N ASP A 354 -6.31 22.19 5.50
CA ASP A 354 -5.50 22.45 4.31
C ASP A 354 -4.94 21.11 3.80
N LEU A 355 -5.32 20.74 2.58
CA LEU A 355 -4.89 19.50 1.93
C LEU A 355 -3.72 19.74 0.96
N ASN A 356 -3.19 20.96 0.88
CA ASN A 356 -2.03 21.26 0.03
C ASN A 356 -0.75 20.64 0.60
N LEU A 357 -0.07 19.82 -0.21
CA LEU A 357 1.29 19.41 0.07
C LEU A 357 2.27 20.56 -0.23
N PRO A 358 3.21 20.87 0.67
CA PRO A 358 4.35 21.71 0.34
C PRO A 358 5.15 21.11 -0.81
N LYS A 359 5.93 21.94 -1.51
CA LYS A 359 6.83 21.48 -2.57
C LYS A 359 7.80 20.40 -2.04
N ASP A 360 8.02 19.35 -2.81
CA ASP A 360 8.94 18.23 -2.51
C ASP A 360 8.58 17.41 -1.25
N VAL A 361 7.34 17.55 -0.73
CA VAL A 361 6.80 16.71 0.35
C VAL A 361 5.86 15.66 -0.25
N HIS A 362 6.15 14.39 -0.03
CA HIS A 362 5.34 13.26 -0.52
C HIS A 362 4.55 12.60 0.62
N TYR A 363 3.53 11.83 0.25
CA TYR A 363 2.82 11.01 1.22
C TYR A 363 3.74 9.94 1.82
N PRO A 364 3.71 9.71 3.14
CA PRO A 364 4.61 8.77 3.78
C PRO A 364 4.20 7.32 3.49
N SER A 365 5.18 6.44 3.30
CA SER A 365 4.94 5.00 3.32
C SER A 365 4.70 4.53 4.77
N PRO A 366 3.74 3.61 5.00
CA PRO A 366 3.42 3.13 6.35
C PRO A 366 4.46 2.13 6.90
N TYR A 367 5.37 1.62 6.07
CA TYR A 367 6.34 0.58 6.46
C TYR A 367 7.78 1.10 6.49
N PRO A 368 8.58 0.73 7.51
CA PRO A 368 10.02 0.89 7.44
C PRO A 368 10.63 -0.20 6.56
N LEU A 369 11.30 0.19 5.47
CA LEU A 369 11.99 -0.75 4.56
C LEU A 369 13.49 -0.80 4.84
N GLY A 370 14.04 -2.01 4.90
CA GLY A 370 15.48 -2.24 4.95
C GLY A 370 16.16 -1.71 3.70
N ARG A 371 17.41 -1.26 3.82
CA ARG A 371 18.21 -0.87 2.65
C ARG A 371 18.98 -2.09 2.14
N HIS A 372 18.79 -2.43 0.87
CA HIS A 372 19.40 -3.60 0.25
C HIS A 372 20.38 -3.16 -0.84
N ARG A 373 21.38 -4.01 -1.07
CA ARG A 373 22.30 -3.88 -2.19
C ARG A 373 21.86 -4.87 -3.27
N LEU A 374 21.50 -4.35 -4.43
CA LEU A 374 21.11 -5.18 -5.55
C LEU A 374 22.31 -5.90 -6.16
N GLN A 375 22.22 -7.22 -6.29
CA GLN A 375 23.09 -8.00 -7.17
C GLN A 375 22.31 -8.34 -8.44
N ARG A 376 22.90 -8.05 -9.60
CA ARG A 376 22.24 -8.30 -10.89
C ARG A 376 22.59 -9.69 -11.39
N HIS A 377 21.61 -10.60 -11.42
CA HIS A 377 21.76 -11.93 -11.99
C HIS A 377 21.18 -12.01 -13.42
N TYR A 378 21.38 -13.16 -14.08
CA TYR A 378 20.88 -13.38 -15.44
C TYR A 378 19.36 -13.57 -15.47
N PHE A 379 18.80 -14.42 -14.60
CA PHE A 379 17.36 -14.54 -14.41
C PHE A 379 17.08 -14.75 -12.92
N SER A 380 16.43 -13.77 -12.29
CA SER A 380 16.13 -13.82 -10.86
C SER A 380 14.88 -13.02 -10.51
N VAL A 381 14.29 -13.33 -9.38
CA VAL A 381 13.14 -12.63 -8.81
C VAL A 381 13.56 -12.01 -7.49
N LEU A 382 13.32 -10.72 -7.35
CA LEU A 382 13.51 -9.96 -6.12
C LEU A 382 12.13 -9.66 -5.54
N HIS A 383 11.89 -10.07 -4.30
CA HIS A 383 10.59 -9.98 -3.64
C HIS A 383 10.41 -8.62 -2.97
N THR A 384 9.38 -7.88 -3.39
CA THR A 384 9.16 -6.48 -3.00
C THR A 384 7.95 -6.27 -2.09
N GLY A 385 7.10 -7.27 -1.92
CA GLY A 385 5.97 -7.25 -1.02
C GLY A 385 5.20 -8.56 -1.01
N GLU A 386 4.66 -8.92 0.15
CA GLU A 386 3.85 -10.13 0.39
C GLU A 386 2.55 -9.82 1.15
N GLY A 387 2.32 -8.54 1.49
CA GLY A 387 1.09 -8.12 2.16
C GLY A 387 -0.05 -7.98 1.17
N ASP A 388 -1.26 -7.88 1.68
CA ASP A 388 -2.43 -7.41 0.93
C ASP A 388 -2.58 -5.88 1.04
N GLY A 389 -3.70 -5.36 0.55
CA GLY A 389 -4.13 -3.98 0.73
C GLY A 389 -4.31 -3.50 2.19
N TRP A 390 -4.32 -4.40 3.17
CA TRP A 390 -4.65 -4.11 4.57
C TRP A 390 -3.45 -4.28 5.52
N ASN A 391 -2.42 -5.00 5.09
CA ASN A 391 -1.23 -5.27 5.89
C ASN A 391 -0.50 -3.97 6.26
N THR A 392 -0.21 -3.75 7.54
CA THR A 392 0.48 -2.54 8.05
C THR A 392 1.99 -2.73 8.31
N LYS A 393 2.52 -3.92 7.98
CA LYS A 393 3.93 -4.30 8.18
C LYS A 393 4.68 -4.61 6.88
N LYS A 394 3.99 -5.12 5.85
CA LYS A 394 4.58 -5.57 4.58
C LYS A 394 3.93 -4.80 3.41
N PRO A 395 4.71 -4.35 2.40
CA PRO A 395 4.14 -3.82 1.16
C PRO A 395 3.26 -4.84 0.45
N SER A 396 2.35 -4.34 -0.37
CA SER A 396 1.43 -5.16 -1.19
C SER A 396 2.18 -6.09 -2.14
N MET A 397 1.56 -7.24 -2.44
CA MET A 397 2.13 -8.29 -3.28
C MET A 397 2.65 -7.73 -4.61
N SER A 398 3.95 -7.85 -4.82
CA SER A 398 4.62 -7.39 -6.04
C SER A 398 5.96 -8.10 -6.21
N SER A 399 6.60 -7.93 -7.37
CA SER A 399 7.93 -8.48 -7.62
C SER A 399 8.77 -7.61 -8.54
N VAL A 400 10.08 -7.74 -8.43
CA VAL A 400 11.04 -7.23 -9.41
C VAL A 400 11.67 -8.42 -10.12
N LEU A 401 11.43 -8.53 -11.42
CA LEU A 401 12.02 -9.54 -12.28
C LEU A 401 13.30 -9.00 -12.91
N MET A 402 14.40 -9.73 -12.78
CA MET A 402 15.65 -9.42 -13.45
C MET A 402 15.89 -10.40 -14.59
N PHE A 403 16.19 -9.87 -15.78
CA PHE A 403 16.58 -10.67 -16.93
C PHE A 403 17.71 -10.00 -17.71
N GLN A 404 18.86 -10.67 -17.86
CA GLN A 404 20.08 -10.15 -18.50
C GLN A 404 20.51 -8.77 -17.94
N GLY A 405 20.39 -8.61 -16.62
CA GLY A 405 20.67 -7.35 -15.92
C GLY A 405 19.65 -6.22 -16.14
N ARG A 406 18.59 -6.43 -16.94
CA ARG A 406 17.44 -5.52 -17.06
C ARG A 406 16.46 -5.78 -15.92
N ILE A 407 15.78 -4.72 -15.48
CA ILE A 407 14.86 -4.74 -14.35
C ILE A 407 13.44 -4.53 -14.88
N TYR A 408 12.54 -5.44 -14.54
CA TYR A 408 11.12 -5.32 -14.83
C TYR A 408 10.33 -5.38 -13.52
N LEU A 409 9.27 -4.60 -13.42
CA LEU A 409 8.33 -4.69 -12.30
C LEU A 409 7.22 -5.68 -12.65
N VAL A 410 6.71 -6.38 -11.65
CA VAL A 410 5.42 -7.06 -11.71
C VAL A 410 4.51 -6.34 -10.72
N ASP A 411 3.55 -5.61 -11.28
CA ASP A 411 2.66 -4.64 -10.63
C ASP A 411 3.31 -3.38 -10.06
N ALA A 412 2.48 -2.40 -9.75
CA ALA A 412 2.84 -1.07 -9.25
C ALA A 412 2.04 -0.73 -7.97
N PRO A 413 2.38 -1.34 -6.82
CA PRO A 413 1.70 -1.06 -5.56
C PRO A 413 1.89 0.41 -5.13
N PRO A 414 1.07 0.92 -4.19
CA PRO A 414 1.31 2.22 -3.59
C PRO A 414 2.74 2.30 -3.00
N SER A 415 3.35 3.49 -3.04
CA SER A 415 4.72 3.72 -2.54
C SER A 415 5.83 2.94 -3.27
N VAL A 416 5.63 2.51 -4.52
CA VAL A 416 6.61 1.70 -5.29
C VAL A 416 8.00 2.36 -5.33
N MET A 417 8.10 3.69 -5.42
CA MET A 417 9.39 4.39 -5.43
C MET A 417 10.18 4.25 -4.13
N ASN A 418 9.50 4.18 -2.98
CA ASN A 418 10.15 3.94 -1.71
C ASN A 418 10.73 2.52 -1.67
N GLY A 419 10.00 1.55 -2.23
CA GLY A 419 10.46 0.18 -2.44
C GLY A 419 11.71 0.11 -3.31
N LEU A 420 11.66 0.69 -4.52
CA LEU A 420 12.80 0.70 -5.43
C LEU A 420 14.04 1.37 -4.82
N THR A 421 13.86 2.53 -4.20
CA THR A 421 14.96 3.24 -3.52
C THR A 421 15.50 2.44 -2.33
N ALA A 422 14.67 1.70 -1.61
CA ALA A 422 15.12 0.81 -0.54
C ALA A 422 15.98 -0.35 -1.10
N LEU A 423 15.66 -0.85 -2.29
CA LEU A 423 16.36 -1.95 -2.96
C LEU A 423 17.64 -1.53 -3.70
N GLY A 424 17.94 -0.23 -3.76
CA GLY A 424 19.08 0.27 -4.53
C GLY A 424 18.79 0.41 -6.02
N ILE A 425 17.53 0.56 -6.40
CA ILE A 425 17.07 0.73 -7.79
C ILE A 425 16.57 2.16 -7.96
N ASP A 426 17.11 2.88 -8.93
CA ASP A 426 16.49 4.12 -9.42
C ASP A 426 15.49 3.82 -10.56
N ILE A 427 14.45 4.64 -10.70
CA ILE A 427 13.43 4.44 -11.74
C ILE A 427 13.99 4.45 -13.16
N SER A 428 15.08 5.17 -13.41
CA SER A 428 15.79 5.17 -14.71
C SER A 428 16.40 3.81 -15.07
N GLU A 429 16.55 2.90 -14.10
CA GLU A 429 17.06 1.55 -14.30
C GLU A 429 15.96 0.53 -14.68
N VAL A 430 14.69 0.87 -14.43
CA VAL A 430 13.54 0.02 -14.75
C VAL A 430 13.29 0.07 -16.26
N GLU A 431 13.13 -1.10 -16.88
CA GLU A 431 12.90 -1.25 -18.31
C GLU A 431 11.41 -1.28 -18.67
N GLY A 432 10.59 -1.87 -17.80
CA GLY A 432 9.16 -1.95 -17.98
C GLY A 432 8.43 -2.58 -16.81
N ILE A 433 7.12 -2.68 -16.95
CA ILE A 433 6.20 -3.27 -15.99
C ILE A 433 5.34 -4.33 -16.67
N PHE A 434 5.17 -5.48 -16.02
CA PHE A 434 4.13 -6.45 -16.29
C PHE A 434 2.99 -6.19 -15.32
N HIS A 435 1.78 -5.95 -15.81
CA HIS A 435 0.63 -5.58 -14.97
C HIS A 435 -0.41 -6.70 -14.96
N THR A 436 -0.79 -7.17 -13.77
CA THR A 436 -1.71 -8.30 -13.57
C THR A 436 -3.17 -7.87 -13.64
N HIS A 437 -3.55 -6.82 -12.90
CA HIS A 437 -4.92 -6.32 -12.81
C HIS A 437 -4.97 -4.90 -12.22
N SER A 438 -6.17 -4.33 -12.05
CA SER A 438 -6.37 -2.91 -11.76
C SER A 438 -6.72 -2.55 -10.31
N HIS A 439 -6.66 -3.46 -9.32
CA HIS A 439 -6.91 -3.08 -7.92
C HIS A 439 -5.84 -2.13 -7.38
N ASP A 440 -6.20 -1.27 -6.40
CA ASP A 440 -5.32 -0.19 -5.92
C ASP A 440 -3.97 -0.67 -5.40
N ASP A 441 -3.93 -1.82 -4.75
CA ASP A 441 -2.72 -2.44 -4.23
C ASP A 441 -1.77 -2.97 -5.32
N HIS A 442 -2.20 -2.97 -6.59
CA HIS A 442 -1.37 -3.31 -7.76
C HIS A 442 -1.24 -2.13 -8.76
N PHE A 443 -2.12 -1.13 -8.67
CA PHE A 443 -2.25 -0.03 -9.64
C PHE A 443 -1.74 1.32 -9.13
N ALA A 444 -1.86 1.63 -7.84
CA ALA A 444 -1.75 3.00 -7.33
C ALA A 444 -0.37 3.65 -7.51
N GLY A 445 0.68 2.85 -7.73
CA GLY A 445 2.04 3.30 -8.01
C GLY A 445 2.29 3.74 -9.46
N LEU A 446 1.33 3.61 -10.38
CA LEU A 446 1.53 4.00 -11.79
C LEU A 446 2.03 5.45 -11.98
N PRO A 447 1.53 6.48 -11.26
CA PRO A 447 2.07 7.83 -11.38
C PRO A 447 3.55 7.91 -11.08
N ASP A 448 4.03 7.16 -10.09
CA ASP A 448 5.45 7.13 -9.75
C ASP A 448 6.28 6.63 -10.95
N LEU A 449 5.77 5.67 -11.72
CA LEU A 449 6.43 5.12 -12.90
C LEU A 449 6.47 6.10 -14.10
N VAL A 450 5.66 7.16 -14.07
CA VAL A 450 5.71 8.25 -15.05
C VAL A 450 6.88 9.22 -14.76
N HIS A 451 7.49 9.15 -13.57
CA HIS A 451 8.57 10.07 -13.15
C HIS A 451 9.94 9.72 -13.73
N THR A 452 9.99 9.54 -15.04
CA THR A 452 11.19 9.31 -15.85
C THR A 452 11.10 10.09 -17.17
N ASP A 453 12.25 10.33 -17.82
CA ASP A 453 12.36 11.05 -19.09
C ASP A 453 12.15 10.16 -20.32
N ARG A 454 11.85 8.87 -20.13
CA ARG A 454 11.45 7.93 -21.18
C ARG A 454 10.16 7.21 -20.80
N ARG A 455 9.38 6.80 -21.79
CA ARG A 455 8.24 5.90 -21.55
C ARG A 455 8.76 4.52 -21.14
N LEU A 456 8.28 4.02 -20.01
CA LEU A 456 8.54 2.64 -19.61
C LEU A 456 7.70 1.71 -20.45
N LYS A 457 8.23 0.53 -20.77
CA LYS A 457 7.47 -0.51 -21.47
C LYS A 457 6.38 -1.03 -20.56
N TYR A 458 5.16 -1.10 -21.05
CA TYR A 458 4.00 -1.56 -20.32
C TYR A 458 3.47 -2.81 -20.98
N PHE A 459 3.62 -3.93 -20.29
CA PHE A 459 3.24 -5.25 -20.75
C PHE A 459 1.98 -5.71 -20.01
N ALA A 460 0.90 -5.90 -20.74
CA ALA A 460 -0.34 -6.44 -20.21
C ALA A 460 -1.13 -7.09 -21.33
N THR A 461 -2.15 -7.86 -20.99
CA THR A 461 -3.14 -8.25 -21.99
C THR A 461 -4.03 -7.05 -22.36
N PRO A 462 -4.62 -7.00 -23.56
CA PRO A 462 -5.52 -5.92 -23.95
C PRO A 462 -6.67 -5.68 -22.95
N LEU A 463 -7.19 -6.75 -22.33
CA LEU A 463 -8.22 -6.67 -21.28
C LEU A 463 -7.76 -5.86 -20.07
N VAL A 464 -6.63 -6.27 -19.48
CA VAL A 464 -6.08 -5.60 -18.30
C VAL A 464 -5.67 -4.17 -18.63
N ARG A 465 -5.08 -3.94 -19.81
CA ARG A 465 -4.76 -2.59 -20.28
C ARG A 465 -5.99 -1.71 -20.38
N ALA A 466 -7.09 -2.19 -20.95
CA ALA A 466 -8.32 -1.41 -21.10
C ALA A 466 -8.91 -1.03 -19.73
N ALA A 467 -8.97 -1.97 -18.79
CA ALA A 467 -9.45 -1.73 -17.43
C ALA A 467 -8.57 -0.70 -16.68
N VAL A 468 -7.24 -0.87 -16.76
CA VAL A 468 -6.27 0.05 -16.15
C VAL A 468 -6.36 1.44 -16.78
N ALA A 469 -6.48 1.55 -18.10
CA ALA A 469 -6.57 2.83 -18.81
C ALA A 469 -7.83 3.60 -18.40
N LYS A 470 -8.99 2.93 -18.25
CA LYS A 470 -10.23 3.53 -17.73
C LYS A 470 -10.07 4.06 -16.30
N LYS A 471 -9.49 3.24 -15.43
CA LYS A 471 -9.25 3.62 -14.02
C LYS A 471 -8.27 4.80 -13.93
N PHE A 472 -7.20 4.80 -14.73
CA PHE A 472 -6.25 5.90 -14.84
C PHE A 472 -6.88 7.17 -15.41
N ALA A 473 -7.72 7.05 -16.45
CA ALA A 473 -8.43 8.16 -17.07
C ALA A 473 -9.35 8.87 -16.05
N ALA A 474 -10.11 8.10 -15.25
CA ALA A 474 -10.96 8.65 -14.20
C ALA A 474 -10.15 9.48 -13.18
N LEU A 475 -9.06 8.92 -12.66
CA LEU A 475 -8.20 9.58 -11.67
C LEU A 475 -7.39 10.75 -12.22
N THR A 476 -7.09 10.75 -13.50
CA THR A 476 -6.35 11.85 -14.12
C THR A 476 -7.25 12.84 -14.81
N SER A 477 -8.55 12.58 -14.96
CA SER A 477 -9.47 13.34 -15.82
C SER A 477 -8.88 13.63 -17.20
N LEU A 478 -8.15 12.65 -17.75
CA LEU A 478 -7.63 12.65 -19.11
C LEU A 478 -8.40 11.59 -19.92
N PRO A 479 -8.55 11.77 -21.24
CA PRO A 479 -9.08 10.71 -22.09
C PRO A 479 -8.24 9.43 -22.03
N GLU A 480 -8.88 8.27 -22.19
CA GLU A 480 -8.24 6.94 -22.12
C GLU A 480 -7.04 6.81 -23.09
N GLU A 481 -7.14 7.38 -24.30
CA GLU A 481 -6.07 7.38 -25.29
C GLU A 481 -4.79 8.12 -24.86
N LYS A 482 -4.85 8.91 -23.78
CA LYS A 482 -3.67 9.57 -23.23
C LYS A 482 -2.76 8.64 -22.44
N PHE A 483 -3.21 7.44 -22.08
CA PHE A 483 -2.39 6.47 -21.37
C PHE A 483 -1.08 6.13 -22.13
N GLU A 484 -1.16 5.97 -23.45
CA GLU A 484 -0.01 5.67 -24.33
C GLU A 484 0.98 6.83 -24.47
N GLN A 485 0.64 8.02 -23.98
CA GLN A 485 1.56 9.16 -23.93
C GLN A 485 2.54 9.04 -22.77
N PHE A 486 2.23 8.24 -21.76
CA PHE A 486 3.06 8.02 -20.57
C PHE A 486 3.82 6.69 -20.62
N PHE A 487 3.27 5.69 -21.30
CA PHE A 487 3.82 4.34 -21.38
C PHE A 487 4.00 3.88 -22.82
N ASP A 488 5.01 3.03 -23.06
CA ASP A 488 5.23 2.34 -24.33
C ASP A 488 4.48 1.01 -24.27
N ILE A 489 3.34 0.90 -24.94
CA ILE A 489 2.40 -0.22 -24.79
C ILE A 489 2.85 -1.44 -25.58
N HIS A 490 2.89 -2.59 -24.91
CA HIS A 490 3.17 -3.91 -25.50
C HIS A 490 2.08 -4.89 -25.07
N ASP A 491 1.08 -5.09 -25.93
CA ASP A 491 0.01 -6.05 -25.67
C ASP A 491 0.54 -7.49 -25.74
N LEU A 492 0.12 -8.31 -24.77
CA LEU A 492 0.45 -9.72 -24.65
C LEU A 492 -0.74 -10.59 -25.05
N GLU A 493 -0.48 -11.65 -25.81
CA GLU A 493 -1.47 -12.65 -26.16
C GLU A 493 -1.73 -13.61 -24.99
N PHE A 494 -2.99 -13.84 -24.65
CA PHE A 494 -3.43 -14.80 -23.63
C PHE A 494 -3.02 -16.23 -23.99
N ASP A 495 -2.63 -17.01 -22.98
CA ASP A 495 -2.31 -18.43 -23.06
C ASP A 495 -1.22 -18.81 -24.08
N ALA A 496 -0.50 -17.81 -24.60
CA ALA A 496 0.61 -17.96 -25.54
C ALA A 496 1.93 -17.44 -24.95
N TRP A 497 3.05 -18.04 -25.36
CA TRP A 497 4.38 -17.56 -24.99
C TRP A 497 4.78 -16.36 -25.83
N ASN A 498 4.76 -15.18 -25.24
CA ASN A 498 5.19 -13.91 -25.81
C ASN A 498 6.71 -13.75 -25.62
N LYS A 499 7.44 -13.36 -26.67
CA LYS A 499 8.91 -13.23 -26.64
C LYS A 499 9.35 -11.79 -26.46
N ILE A 500 10.04 -11.51 -25.35
CA ILE A 500 10.47 -10.16 -24.94
C ILE A 500 11.99 -10.16 -24.78
N GLY A 501 12.71 -9.92 -25.88
CA GLY A 501 14.17 -9.81 -25.86
C GLY A 501 14.90 -11.05 -25.31
N GLY A 502 14.33 -12.24 -25.50
CA GLY A 502 14.86 -13.52 -25.01
C GLY A 502 14.18 -14.05 -23.74
N LEU A 503 13.44 -13.21 -23.01
CA LEU A 503 12.52 -13.64 -21.95
C LEU A 503 11.22 -14.12 -22.60
N GLU A 504 10.66 -15.24 -22.15
CA GLU A 504 9.34 -15.71 -22.58
C GLU A 504 8.33 -15.50 -21.47
N VAL A 505 7.18 -14.91 -21.81
CA VAL A 505 6.12 -14.56 -20.86
C VAL A 505 4.78 -15.07 -21.36
N LYS A 506 4.04 -15.79 -20.52
CA LYS A 506 2.69 -16.26 -20.83
C LYS A 506 1.71 -15.70 -19.79
N PRO A 507 0.85 -14.73 -20.17
CA PRO A 507 -0.29 -14.35 -19.37
C PRO A 507 -1.36 -15.45 -19.41
N VAL A 508 -1.95 -15.74 -18.27
CA VAL A 508 -2.99 -16.76 -18.11
C VAL A 508 -4.19 -16.10 -17.45
N TYR A 509 -5.40 -16.33 -17.97
CA TYR A 509 -6.60 -15.74 -17.39
C TYR A 509 -6.87 -16.22 -15.97
N SER A 510 -7.26 -15.29 -15.10
CA SER A 510 -7.73 -15.57 -13.74
C SER A 510 -9.14 -15.00 -13.54
N PRO A 511 -10.14 -15.80 -13.16
CA PRO A 511 -11.43 -15.30 -12.71
C PRO A 511 -11.25 -14.30 -11.57
N HIS A 512 -11.83 -13.11 -11.70
CA HIS A 512 -11.77 -12.04 -10.70
C HIS A 512 -12.86 -10.97 -10.99
N PRO A 513 -13.27 -10.11 -10.03
CA PRO A 513 -14.25 -9.05 -10.29
C PRO A 513 -13.78 -8.02 -11.35
N VAL A 514 -12.48 -7.75 -11.40
CA VAL A 514 -11.82 -6.95 -12.43
C VAL A 514 -11.03 -7.84 -13.38
N GLU A 515 -10.67 -7.35 -14.56
CA GLU A 515 -9.87 -8.11 -15.52
C GLU A 515 -8.51 -8.46 -14.89
N ASN A 516 -8.20 -9.76 -14.82
CA ASN A 516 -6.97 -10.26 -14.22
C ASN A 516 -6.27 -11.29 -15.12
N ASN A 517 -4.94 -11.21 -15.17
CA ASN A 517 -4.07 -12.24 -15.70
C ASN A 517 -2.89 -12.56 -14.77
N LEU A 518 -2.58 -13.85 -14.67
CA LEU A 518 -1.41 -14.38 -13.99
C LEU A 518 -0.23 -14.49 -14.96
N PHE A 519 1.02 -14.43 -14.49
CA PHE A 519 2.20 -14.46 -15.39
C PHE A 519 3.16 -15.64 -15.17
N LEU A 520 3.31 -16.50 -16.17
CA LEU A 520 4.47 -17.38 -16.26
C LEU A 520 5.60 -16.66 -16.99
N PHE A 521 6.76 -16.59 -16.36
CA PHE A 521 8.02 -16.18 -16.97
C PHE A 521 8.92 -17.38 -17.13
N ARG A 522 9.66 -17.46 -18.23
CA ARG A 522 10.73 -18.45 -18.36
C ARG A 522 11.91 -17.95 -19.17
N ALA A 523 13.07 -18.50 -18.83
CA ALA A 523 14.31 -18.31 -19.56
C ALA A 523 14.99 -19.67 -19.74
N LEU A 524 15.70 -19.83 -20.86
CA LEU A 524 16.40 -21.06 -21.18
C LEU A 524 17.82 -21.04 -20.57
N ASP A 525 18.16 -22.08 -19.79
CA ASP A 525 19.51 -22.41 -19.37
C ASP A 525 20.01 -23.70 -20.08
N TRP A 526 21.18 -24.20 -19.69
CA TRP A 526 21.77 -25.42 -20.27
C TRP A 526 21.04 -26.73 -19.86
N ASN A 527 20.17 -26.68 -18.86
CA ASN A 527 19.30 -27.79 -18.41
C ASN A 527 17.85 -27.67 -18.90
N GLY A 528 17.50 -26.57 -19.57
CA GLY A 528 16.15 -26.33 -20.08
C GLY A 528 15.57 -25.02 -19.57
N HIS A 529 14.24 -24.91 -19.54
CA HIS A 529 13.60 -23.69 -19.09
C HIS A 529 13.55 -23.64 -17.56
N ARG A 530 13.99 -22.51 -16.99
CA ARG A 530 13.70 -22.12 -15.61
C ARG A 530 12.50 -21.20 -15.60
N THR A 531 11.57 -21.41 -14.68
CA THR A 531 10.24 -20.79 -14.68
C THR A 531 9.95 -20.06 -13.38
N TYR A 532 9.34 -18.88 -13.48
CA TYR A 532 8.75 -18.15 -12.37
C TYR A 532 7.27 -17.92 -12.65
N ALA A 533 6.41 -18.24 -11.69
CA ALA A 533 4.98 -18.02 -11.73
C ALA A 533 4.58 -16.97 -10.69
N HIS A 534 3.86 -15.92 -11.10
CA HIS A 534 3.38 -14.84 -10.23
C HIS A 534 1.85 -14.76 -10.21
N TRP A 535 1.21 -15.48 -9.28
CA TRP A 535 -0.25 -15.64 -9.21
C TRP A 535 -0.86 -14.61 -8.25
N ALA A 536 -1.04 -13.37 -8.71
CA ALA A 536 -1.74 -12.32 -7.96
C ALA A 536 -3.26 -12.41 -8.17
N ASP A 537 -4.05 -12.31 -7.10
CA ASP A 537 -5.52 -12.30 -7.14
C ASP A 537 -6.12 -13.54 -7.85
N LEU A 538 -5.74 -14.74 -7.37
CA LEU A 538 -6.29 -16.01 -7.86
C LEU A 538 -7.60 -16.37 -7.14
N THR A 539 -8.54 -17.05 -7.80
CA THR A 539 -9.79 -17.49 -7.13
C THR A 539 -9.67 -18.92 -6.61
N SER A 540 -10.05 -19.18 -5.35
CA SER A 540 -10.02 -20.55 -4.80
C SER A 540 -10.89 -21.54 -5.59
N PHE A 541 -10.50 -22.82 -5.57
CA PHE A 541 -11.22 -23.89 -6.26
C PHE A 541 -12.66 -24.02 -5.76
N GLU A 542 -12.88 -23.89 -4.44
CA GLU A 542 -14.22 -23.93 -3.85
C GLU A 542 -15.13 -22.80 -4.39
N VAL A 543 -14.59 -21.59 -4.54
CA VAL A 543 -15.35 -20.46 -5.09
C VAL A 543 -15.65 -20.70 -6.58
N LEU A 544 -14.68 -21.17 -7.36
CA LEU A 544 -14.90 -21.52 -8.76
C LEU A 544 -16.00 -22.56 -8.91
N ASP A 545 -15.97 -23.63 -8.13
CA ASP A 545 -16.98 -24.68 -8.15
C ASP A 545 -18.39 -24.16 -7.87
N LYS A 546 -18.53 -23.26 -6.88
CA LYS A 546 -19.80 -22.61 -6.56
C LYS A 546 -20.35 -21.71 -7.67
N MET A 547 -19.51 -21.25 -8.59
CA MET A 547 -19.94 -20.45 -9.74
C MET A 547 -20.42 -21.29 -10.92
N THR A 548 -20.09 -22.58 -10.93
CA THR A 548 -20.40 -23.49 -12.05
C THR A 548 -21.79 -24.11 -11.97
N GLY A 549 -22.34 -24.43 -13.14
CA GLY A 549 -23.66 -25.06 -13.27
C GLY A 549 -24.10 -25.16 -14.73
N GLU A 550 -25.31 -25.70 -14.94
CA GLU A 550 -25.92 -25.86 -16.27
C GLU A 550 -26.92 -24.74 -16.61
N GLY A 551 -27.16 -23.80 -15.68
CA GLY A 551 -28.07 -22.68 -15.89
C GLY A 551 -27.51 -21.62 -16.85
N PRO A 552 -28.38 -20.77 -17.44
CA PRO A 552 -27.96 -19.73 -18.38
C PRO A 552 -27.07 -18.65 -17.76
N GLU A 553 -27.10 -18.50 -16.43
CA GLU A 553 -26.29 -17.55 -15.66
C GLU A 553 -25.06 -18.20 -15.03
N ASP A 554 -24.87 -19.51 -15.20
CA ASP A 554 -23.77 -20.25 -14.59
C ASP A 554 -22.52 -20.25 -15.47
N VAL A 555 -21.37 -20.33 -14.80
CA VAL A 555 -20.08 -20.49 -15.47
C VAL A 555 -19.98 -21.94 -15.98
N PRO A 556 -19.58 -22.17 -17.24
CA PRO A 556 -19.46 -23.53 -17.76
C PRO A 556 -18.45 -24.37 -16.95
N PRO A 557 -18.75 -25.65 -16.61
CA PRO A 557 -17.82 -26.50 -15.87
C PRO A 557 -16.44 -26.65 -16.54
N ASP A 558 -16.41 -26.83 -17.86
CA ASP A 558 -15.15 -26.96 -18.63
C ASP A 558 -14.26 -25.72 -18.53
N PHE A 559 -14.88 -24.53 -18.35
CA PHE A 559 -14.15 -23.28 -18.16
C PHE A 559 -13.44 -23.26 -16.79
N ALA A 560 -14.14 -23.64 -15.72
CA ALA A 560 -13.55 -23.70 -14.39
C ALA A 560 -12.42 -24.74 -14.31
N GLU A 561 -12.61 -25.92 -14.90
CA GLU A 561 -11.57 -26.96 -14.95
C GLU A 561 -10.32 -26.50 -15.73
N ALA A 562 -10.50 -25.75 -16.81
CA ALA A 562 -9.37 -25.15 -17.56
C ALA A 562 -8.59 -24.13 -16.72
N VAL A 563 -9.28 -23.32 -15.90
CA VAL A 563 -8.66 -22.38 -14.96
C VAL A 563 -7.86 -23.12 -13.90
N LYS A 564 -8.46 -24.11 -13.21
CA LYS A 564 -7.77 -24.89 -12.17
C LYS A 564 -6.51 -25.57 -12.70
N LYS A 565 -6.61 -26.18 -13.89
CA LYS A 565 -5.45 -26.79 -14.56
C LYS A 565 -4.35 -25.78 -14.85
N SER A 566 -4.71 -24.55 -15.18
CA SER A 566 -3.75 -23.49 -15.44
C SER A 566 -3.04 -23.00 -14.17
N TYR A 567 -3.74 -22.97 -13.03
CA TYR A 567 -3.14 -22.61 -11.74
C TYR A 567 -2.09 -23.63 -11.28
N LEU A 568 -2.34 -24.92 -11.54
CA LEU A 568 -1.46 -26.04 -11.18
C LEU A 568 -0.28 -26.26 -12.16
N ILE A 569 -0.05 -25.36 -13.13
CA ILE A 569 1.12 -25.48 -14.02
C ILE A 569 2.39 -25.39 -13.17
N PRO A 570 3.29 -26.40 -13.20
CA PRO A 570 4.47 -26.40 -12.35
C PRO A 570 5.47 -25.29 -12.73
N ALA A 571 6.13 -24.75 -11.72
CA ALA A 571 7.20 -23.75 -11.87
C ALA A 571 8.33 -23.98 -10.88
N ALA A 572 9.55 -23.53 -11.22
CA ALA A 572 10.67 -23.59 -10.27
C ALA A 572 10.40 -22.68 -9.06
N ILE A 573 9.76 -21.53 -9.27
CA ILE A 573 9.25 -20.69 -8.18
C ILE A 573 7.83 -20.29 -8.53
N LYS A 574 6.90 -20.50 -7.61
CA LYS A 574 5.51 -20.07 -7.74
C LYS A 574 5.12 -19.24 -6.53
N LYS A 575 4.82 -17.96 -6.78
CA LYS A 575 4.34 -17.02 -5.78
C LYS A 575 2.81 -16.92 -5.89
N LEU A 576 2.12 -17.17 -4.79
CA LEU A 576 0.70 -17.42 -4.71
C LEU A 576 0.02 -16.40 -3.80
N ASP A 577 -1.02 -15.76 -4.30
CA ASP A 577 -2.03 -15.12 -3.45
C ASP A 577 -2.84 -16.19 -2.71
N ILE A 578 -2.84 -16.10 -1.38
CA ILE A 578 -3.65 -16.95 -0.50
C ILE A 578 -4.53 -16.17 0.49
N GLY A 579 -4.97 -14.96 0.11
CA GLY A 579 -5.81 -14.09 0.95
C GLY A 579 -7.15 -14.70 1.37
N GLY A 580 -7.63 -15.73 0.66
CA GLY A 580 -8.88 -16.43 0.88
C GLY A 580 -10.15 -15.62 0.61
N GLY A 581 -11.24 -16.01 1.27
CA GLY A 581 -12.53 -15.35 1.11
C GLY A 581 -13.14 -15.62 -0.27
N MET A 582 -13.86 -14.62 -0.81
CA MET A 582 -14.57 -14.79 -2.08
C MET A 582 -13.73 -14.47 -3.31
N ILE A 583 -12.64 -13.74 -3.18
CA ILE A 583 -11.90 -13.14 -4.31
C ILE A 583 -10.42 -13.56 -4.39
N HIS A 584 -9.88 -14.18 -3.35
CA HIS A 584 -8.50 -14.63 -3.31
C HIS A 584 -8.39 -16.15 -3.14
N GLY A 585 -7.16 -16.64 -3.32
CA GLY A 585 -6.81 -18.05 -3.30
C GLY A 585 -6.72 -18.62 -1.90
N VAL A 586 -6.53 -19.93 -1.78
CA VAL A 586 -6.19 -20.57 -0.51
C VAL A 586 -5.01 -21.53 -0.71
N ALA A 587 -4.14 -21.63 0.29
CA ALA A 587 -2.96 -22.48 0.19
C ALA A 587 -3.30 -23.96 -0.03
N SER A 588 -4.42 -24.43 0.54
CA SER A 588 -4.85 -25.83 0.46
C SER A 588 -5.08 -26.32 -0.97
N ASP A 589 -5.40 -25.42 -1.90
CA ASP A 589 -5.59 -25.76 -3.32
C ASP A 589 -4.28 -26.22 -3.99
N PHE A 590 -3.13 -25.95 -3.35
CA PHE A 590 -1.78 -26.21 -3.85
C PHE A 590 -1.00 -27.23 -3.00
N MET A 591 -1.65 -27.99 -2.12
CA MET A 591 -0.97 -29.02 -1.28
C MET A 591 -0.21 -30.06 -2.11
N ASP A 592 -0.77 -30.43 -3.27
CA ASP A 592 -0.20 -31.41 -4.19
C ASP A 592 0.45 -30.75 -5.43
N ASP A 593 0.83 -29.47 -5.36
CA ASP A 593 1.44 -28.75 -6.48
C ASP A 593 2.90 -29.21 -6.73
N ASP A 594 3.22 -29.52 -7.99
CA ASP A 594 4.54 -30.05 -8.39
C ASP A 594 5.64 -28.97 -8.53
N SER A 595 5.41 -27.73 -8.09
CA SER A 595 6.42 -26.66 -8.11
C SER A 595 7.60 -26.95 -7.18
N GLU A 596 8.82 -26.55 -7.58
CA GLU A 596 10.02 -26.74 -6.73
C GLU A 596 9.97 -25.90 -5.44
N ARG A 597 9.34 -24.72 -5.51
CA ARG A 597 9.15 -23.82 -4.37
C ARG A 597 7.86 -23.02 -4.48
N LEU A 598 7.06 -23.06 -3.41
CA LEU A 598 5.89 -22.21 -3.22
C LEU A 598 6.20 -21.05 -2.27
N ILE A 599 5.79 -19.84 -2.66
CA ILE A 599 5.82 -18.63 -1.84
C ILE A 599 4.37 -18.19 -1.63
N LEU A 600 3.94 -18.17 -0.37
CA LEU A 600 2.60 -17.78 0.03
C LEU A 600 2.59 -16.29 0.37
N ALA A 601 1.67 -15.54 -0.23
CA ALA A 601 1.65 -14.09 -0.23
C ALA A 601 0.21 -13.54 -0.18
N HIS A 602 0.11 -12.21 -0.18
CA HIS A 602 -1.14 -11.44 -0.17
C HIS A 602 -1.96 -11.62 1.12
N LEU A 603 -1.31 -11.43 2.26
CA LEU A 603 -1.93 -11.62 3.58
C LEU A 603 -1.83 -10.37 4.44
N GLU A 604 -2.89 -10.07 5.19
CA GLU A 604 -2.85 -9.11 6.30
C GLU A 604 -2.08 -9.67 7.53
N ARG A 605 -2.09 -11.01 7.67
CA ARG A 605 -1.56 -11.75 8.83
C ARG A 605 -0.31 -12.55 8.50
N ASP A 606 0.29 -13.14 9.53
CA ASP A 606 1.33 -14.16 9.38
C ASP A 606 0.70 -15.52 9.00
N LEU A 607 1.49 -16.42 8.42
CA LEU A 607 1.04 -17.77 8.05
C LEU A 607 0.58 -18.58 9.27
N THR A 608 -0.39 -19.45 9.04
CA THR A 608 -0.78 -20.51 9.98
C THR A 608 0.19 -21.70 9.90
N PRO A 609 0.27 -22.56 10.94
CA PRO A 609 1.07 -23.77 10.88
C PRO A 609 0.73 -24.66 9.68
N GLU A 610 -0.55 -24.79 9.32
CA GLU A 610 -1.00 -25.58 8.18
C GLU A 610 -0.51 -24.99 6.85
N GLU A 611 -0.55 -23.66 6.69
CA GLU A 611 -0.01 -23.01 5.50
C GLU A 611 1.52 -23.12 5.43
N MET A 612 2.22 -23.09 6.57
CA MET A 612 3.68 -23.27 6.63
C MET A 612 4.12 -24.68 6.19
N GLU A 613 3.25 -25.69 6.29
CA GLU A 613 3.52 -27.03 5.76
C GLU A 613 3.47 -27.06 4.22
N ILE A 614 2.72 -26.14 3.61
CA ILE A 614 2.49 -26.06 2.15
C ILE A 614 3.55 -25.19 1.47
N GLY A 615 3.86 -24.03 2.03
CA GLY A 615 4.73 -23.06 1.36
C GLY A 615 5.48 -22.12 2.29
N SER A 616 6.41 -21.37 1.71
CA SER A 616 7.29 -20.44 2.41
C SER A 616 6.82 -18.99 2.29
N GLU A 617 7.29 -18.09 3.16
CA GLU A 617 7.20 -16.65 2.93
C GLU A 617 8.49 -16.10 2.30
N ALA A 618 8.41 -14.94 1.64
CA ALA A 618 9.57 -14.17 1.23
C ALA A 618 9.68 -12.87 2.06
N SER A 619 10.91 -12.48 2.41
CA SER A 619 11.15 -11.17 3.04
C SER A 619 11.39 -10.10 1.98
N PHE A 620 11.05 -8.84 2.30
CA PHE A 620 11.41 -7.71 1.45
C PHE A 620 12.90 -7.71 1.09
N GLY A 621 13.20 -7.61 -0.20
CA GLY A 621 14.56 -7.62 -0.74
C GLY A 621 15.22 -9.00 -0.82
N ALA A 622 14.51 -10.10 -0.51
CA ALA A 622 14.98 -11.44 -0.79
C ALA A 622 15.08 -11.68 -2.29
N VAL A 623 16.12 -12.40 -2.71
CA VAL A 623 16.36 -12.75 -4.11
C VAL A 623 16.32 -14.25 -4.28
N ASP A 624 15.54 -14.72 -5.24
CA ASP A 624 15.64 -16.05 -5.77
C ASP A 624 16.30 -16.04 -7.14
N VAL A 625 17.42 -16.76 -7.26
CA VAL A 625 18.21 -16.81 -8.50
C VAL A 625 17.87 -18.09 -9.26
N LEU A 626 17.16 -17.93 -10.39
CA LEU A 626 16.78 -19.02 -11.27
C LEU A 626 17.92 -19.39 -12.23
N ILE A 627 18.59 -18.38 -12.79
CA ILE A 627 19.79 -18.54 -13.61
C ILE A 627 20.82 -17.54 -13.13
N SER A 628 21.92 -18.07 -12.60
CA SER A 628 23.07 -17.26 -12.21
C SER A 628 23.78 -16.72 -13.45
N GLY A 629 24.27 -15.48 -13.37
CA GLY A 629 25.18 -14.93 -14.36
C GLY A 629 25.95 -13.77 -13.78
N GLU A 630 27.28 -13.80 -13.92
CA GLU A 630 28.19 -12.73 -13.52
C GLU A 630 28.54 -11.79 -14.69
N GLN A 631 27.80 -11.86 -15.80
CA GLN A 631 28.22 -11.18 -17.03
C GLN A 631 28.27 -9.67 -16.90
N GLY A 632 29.21 -9.05 -17.64
CA GLY A 632 29.49 -7.62 -17.68
C GLY A 632 28.40 -6.75 -18.31
N HIS A 633 27.13 -7.03 -18.02
CA HIS A 633 25.98 -6.24 -18.45
C HIS A 633 26.11 -4.78 -18.04
N LEU A 634 26.67 -4.51 -16.86
CA LEU A 634 26.95 -3.16 -16.41
C LEU A 634 27.98 -2.48 -17.32
N GLN A 635 29.08 -3.16 -17.67
CA GLN A 635 30.10 -2.65 -18.57
C GLN A 635 29.53 -2.37 -19.96
N GLN A 636 28.72 -3.27 -20.51
CA GLN A 636 28.05 -3.04 -21.79
C GLN A 636 27.13 -1.82 -21.72
N LYS A 637 26.30 -1.72 -20.68
CA LYS A 637 25.39 -0.57 -20.47
C LYS A 637 26.17 0.76 -20.34
N ILE A 638 27.33 0.75 -19.69
CA ILE A 638 28.22 1.93 -19.60
C ILE A 638 28.77 2.29 -20.97
N PHE A 639 29.26 1.30 -21.73
CA PHE A 639 29.80 1.52 -23.07
C PHE A 639 28.75 2.13 -24.00
N ASP A 640 27.56 1.53 -24.04
CA ASP A 640 26.45 1.99 -24.89
C ASP A 640 26.04 3.42 -24.52
N TYR A 641 25.95 3.73 -23.23
CA TYR A 641 25.60 5.07 -22.75
C TYR A 641 26.66 6.12 -23.10
N LEU A 642 27.95 5.83 -22.87
CA LEU A 642 29.03 6.76 -23.21
C LEU A 642 29.13 6.96 -24.73
N ARG A 643 28.87 5.93 -25.53
CA ARG A 643 28.82 6.02 -26.99
C ARG A 643 27.66 6.88 -27.48
N GLU A 644 26.49 6.76 -26.86
CA GLU A 644 25.34 7.63 -27.16
C GLU A 644 25.66 9.10 -26.86
N MET A 645 26.35 9.36 -25.75
CA MET A 645 26.73 10.72 -25.36
C MET A 645 27.83 11.34 -26.22
N PHE A 646 28.78 10.53 -26.68
CA PHE A 646 29.95 10.97 -27.45
C PHE A 646 30.03 10.18 -28.77
N PRO A 647 29.07 10.37 -29.69
CA PRO A 647 28.94 9.54 -30.89
C PRO A 647 30.10 9.70 -31.87
N GLU A 648 30.76 10.86 -31.86
CA GLU A 648 31.90 11.17 -32.74
C GLU A 648 33.24 10.62 -32.20
N SER A 649 33.27 10.13 -30.95
CA SER A 649 34.48 9.57 -30.35
C SER A 649 34.71 8.13 -30.77
N SER A 650 35.98 7.73 -30.89
CA SER A 650 36.33 6.36 -31.23
C SER A 650 35.99 5.37 -30.10
N GLU A 651 35.73 4.10 -30.45
CA GLU A 651 35.45 3.06 -29.44
C GLU A 651 36.61 2.90 -28.44
N ASP A 652 37.85 3.06 -28.90
CA ASP A 652 39.05 2.96 -28.06
C ASP A 652 39.11 4.09 -27.02
N GLU A 653 38.69 5.30 -27.37
CA GLU A 653 38.61 6.43 -26.44
C GLU A 653 37.48 6.24 -25.42
N ILE A 654 36.34 5.68 -25.83
CA ILE A 654 35.27 5.32 -24.89
C ILE A 654 35.75 4.25 -23.91
N ARG A 655 36.42 3.20 -24.40
CA ARG A 655 37.02 2.15 -23.56
C ARG A 655 38.09 2.71 -22.63
N MET A 656 38.86 3.71 -23.05
CA MET A 656 39.80 4.43 -22.19
C MET A 656 39.10 5.07 -20.98
N LEU A 657 37.93 5.70 -21.17
CA LEU A 657 37.15 6.27 -20.07
C LEU A 657 36.62 5.18 -19.12
N MET A 658 36.22 4.04 -19.67
CA MET A 658 35.69 2.91 -18.90
C MET A 658 36.72 2.22 -18.00
N ASN A 659 38.02 2.41 -18.25
CA ASN A 659 39.08 1.90 -17.37
C ASN A 659 39.16 2.64 -16.02
N ALA A 660 38.36 3.69 -15.83
CA ALA A 660 38.20 4.35 -14.54
C ALA A 660 37.64 3.38 -13.46
N PRO A 661 38.01 3.56 -12.19
CA PRO A 661 37.50 2.72 -11.12
C PRO A 661 36.00 2.91 -10.89
N ILE A 662 35.29 1.81 -10.69
CA ILE A 662 33.92 1.80 -10.16
C ILE A 662 34.00 1.83 -8.63
N VAL A 663 33.32 2.79 -8.02
CA VAL A 663 33.27 2.97 -6.57
C VAL A 663 31.85 2.77 -6.08
N GLU A 664 31.71 1.94 -5.06
CA GLU A 664 30.46 1.62 -4.38
C GLU A 664 30.15 2.62 -3.27
N HIS A 665 28.87 2.93 -3.10
CA HIS A 665 28.37 3.87 -2.09
C HIS A 665 27.32 3.21 -1.21
N ASN A 666 27.31 3.60 0.07
CA ASN A 666 26.26 3.21 1.00
C ASN A 666 25.13 4.24 1.00
N ALA A 667 23.90 3.78 1.22
CA ALA A 667 22.76 4.67 1.42
C ALA A 667 23.06 5.70 2.52
N GLY A 668 22.75 6.97 2.27
CA GLY A 668 23.03 8.09 3.16
C GLY A 668 24.46 8.65 3.10
N ALA A 669 25.39 8.02 2.37
CA ALA A 669 26.75 8.55 2.22
C ALA A 669 26.75 9.87 1.44
N ILE A 670 27.60 10.82 1.85
CA ILE A 670 27.84 12.03 1.06
C ILE A 670 28.90 11.70 0.01
N LEU A 671 28.57 11.92 -1.26
CA LEU A 671 29.49 11.73 -2.38
C LEU A 671 30.39 12.95 -2.56
N THR A 672 29.80 14.14 -2.54
CA THR A 672 30.50 15.44 -2.62
C THR A 672 29.68 16.50 -1.90
N LYS A 673 30.30 17.32 -1.05
CA LYS A 673 29.62 18.43 -0.34
C LYS A 673 29.56 19.69 -1.19
N LYS A 674 28.64 20.59 -0.87
CA LYS A 674 28.63 21.97 -1.41
C LYS A 674 29.95 22.66 -1.09
N GLY A 675 30.54 23.34 -2.07
CA GLY A 675 31.78 24.10 -1.90
C GLY A 675 33.07 23.28 -2.03
N GLU A 676 33.00 21.98 -2.31
CA GLU A 676 34.19 21.13 -2.52
C GLU A 676 34.73 21.24 -3.96
N ASP A 677 36.05 21.10 -4.11
CA ASP A 677 36.67 20.77 -5.40
C ASP A 677 36.55 19.25 -5.63
N ALA A 678 36.37 18.84 -6.89
CA ALA A 678 36.21 17.45 -7.27
C ALA A 678 37.32 17.05 -8.24
N ASP A 679 38.21 16.15 -7.80
CA ASP A 679 39.27 15.59 -8.66
C ASP A 679 38.74 14.58 -9.69
N PHE A 680 37.52 14.08 -9.48
CA PHE A 680 36.87 13.09 -10.33
C PHE A 680 35.52 13.59 -10.84
N VAL A 681 35.28 13.35 -12.12
CA VAL A 681 33.95 13.32 -12.72
C VAL A 681 33.35 11.96 -12.39
N ARG A 682 32.24 11.95 -11.66
CA ARG A 682 31.56 10.71 -11.28
C ARG A 682 30.33 10.50 -12.15
N MET A 683 30.22 9.36 -12.81
CA MET A 683 29.01 8.95 -13.53
C MET A 683 28.27 7.91 -12.70
N LEU A 684 26.99 8.14 -12.40
CA LEU A 684 26.16 7.21 -11.64
C LEU A 684 25.83 5.96 -12.47
N LEU A 685 25.95 4.79 -11.86
CA LEU A 685 25.84 3.48 -12.52
C LEU A 685 24.72 2.57 -11.97
N ALA A 686 24.35 2.78 -10.72
CA ALA A 686 23.26 2.08 -10.04
C ALA A 686 22.85 2.89 -8.80
N GLY A 687 21.59 2.78 -8.42
CA GLY A 687 21.02 3.46 -7.27
C GLY A 687 20.74 4.94 -7.51
N ALA A 688 20.18 5.57 -6.47
CA ALA A 688 19.67 6.94 -6.51
C ALA A 688 20.54 7.86 -5.66
N VAL A 689 20.76 9.09 -6.14
CA VAL A 689 21.53 10.14 -5.45
C VAL A 689 20.71 11.42 -5.41
N LEU A 690 20.61 12.05 -4.25
CA LEU A 690 20.00 13.37 -4.09
C LEU A 690 21.03 14.47 -4.31
N PHE A 691 20.69 15.44 -5.15
CA PHE A 691 21.32 16.76 -5.19
C PHE A 691 20.53 17.72 -4.31
N VAL A 692 21.19 18.27 -3.28
CA VAL A 692 20.59 19.15 -2.27
C VAL A 692 21.27 20.51 -2.28
N ASP A 693 20.47 21.57 -2.40
CA ASP A 693 20.88 22.95 -2.18
C ASP A 693 19.85 23.67 -1.29
N SER A 694 20.18 23.80 -0.01
CA SER A 694 19.28 24.38 1.00
C SER A 694 19.02 25.87 0.82
N GLU A 695 19.95 26.62 0.21
CA GLU A 695 19.76 28.06 -0.06
C GLU A 695 18.71 28.30 -1.15
N LEU A 696 18.63 27.38 -2.12
CA LEU A 696 17.66 27.43 -3.20
C LEU A 696 16.41 26.57 -2.92
N GLY A 697 16.39 25.81 -1.81
CA GLY A 697 15.32 24.88 -1.48
C GLY A 697 15.15 23.77 -2.52
N ILE A 698 16.25 23.25 -3.07
CA ILE A 698 16.25 22.21 -4.11
C ILE A 698 16.67 20.88 -3.49
N SER A 699 15.91 19.81 -3.78
CA SER A 699 16.24 18.42 -3.45
C SER A 699 15.82 17.51 -4.60
N ASN A 700 16.71 17.30 -5.57
CA ASN A 700 16.40 16.54 -6.78
C ASN A 700 17.06 15.16 -6.76
N GLN A 701 16.32 14.13 -7.17
CA GLN A 701 16.88 12.80 -7.37
C GLN A 701 17.56 12.65 -8.74
N LEU A 702 18.72 12.00 -8.73
CA LEU A 702 19.58 11.69 -9.86
C LEU A 702 19.79 10.18 -9.94
N GLY A 703 19.55 9.62 -11.13
CA GLY A 703 19.69 8.20 -11.42
C GLY A 703 20.87 7.86 -12.33
N PHE A 704 20.75 6.72 -13.01
CA PHE A 704 21.74 6.19 -13.95
C PHE A 704 22.17 7.24 -15.00
N GLY A 705 23.48 7.30 -15.28
CA GLY A 705 24.03 8.17 -16.32
C GLY A 705 24.18 9.64 -15.95
N SER A 706 23.69 10.07 -14.78
CA SER A 706 23.95 11.41 -14.27
C SER A 706 25.43 11.60 -13.88
N PHE A 707 25.94 12.81 -14.12
CA PHE A 707 27.31 13.17 -13.77
C PHE A 707 27.40 14.14 -12.59
N ILE A 708 28.43 13.98 -11.77
CA ILE A 708 28.83 14.86 -10.67
C ILE A 708 30.25 15.37 -10.96
N GLY A 709 30.49 16.66 -10.75
CA GLY A 709 31.84 17.24 -10.89
C GLY A 709 32.23 17.70 -12.30
N LEU A 710 31.30 17.74 -13.27
CA LEU A 710 31.61 18.17 -14.64
C LEU A 710 32.09 19.62 -14.72
N LYS A 711 31.62 20.51 -13.85
CA LYS A 711 31.99 21.94 -13.88
C LYS A 711 33.50 22.15 -13.66
N GLN A 712 34.09 21.36 -12.78
CA GLN A 712 35.50 21.36 -12.41
C GLN A 712 36.44 20.93 -13.56
N VAL A 713 35.89 20.34 -14.62
CA VAL A 713 36.67 20.00 -15.83
C VAL A 713 37.08 21.28 -16.58
N PHE A 714 36.22 22.30 -16.58
CA PHE A 714 36.37 23.52 -17.37
C PHE A 714 37.07 24.64 -16.57
N GLU A 715 36.63 24.83 -15.33
CA GLU A 715 37.03 25.92 -14.44
C GLU A 715 37.96 25.41 -13.33
N LYS A 716 39.17 25.99 -13.22
CA LYS A 716 40.20 25.53 -12.25
C LYS A 716 39.75 25.68 -10.78
N ASP A 717 39.04 26.77 -10.48
CA ASP A 717 38.59 27.09 -9.13
C ASP A 717 37.09 26.84 -8.92
N ALA A 718 36.44 26.13 -9.85
CA ALA A 718 35.04 25.76 -9.66
C ALA A 718 34.86 24.91 -8.40
N ARG A 719 33.75 25.16 -7.72
CA ARG A 719 33.27 24.39 -6.59
C ARG A 719 31.89 23.85 -6.89
N THR A 720 31.55 22.72 -6.28
CA THR A 720 30.20 22.15 -6.35
C THR A 720 29.18 23.12 -5.76
N SER A 721 28.07 23.31 -6.47
CA SER A 721 27.03 24.25 -6.04
C SER A 721 26.10 23.68 -4.97
N GLY A 722 26.08 22.37 -4.78
CA GLY A 722 25.24 21.69 -3.79
C GLY A 722 25.89 20.39 -3.30
N THR A 723 25.21 19.73 -2.39
CA THR A 723 25.64 18.46 -1.81
C THR A 723 25.00 17.29 -2.55
N TYR A 724 25.79 16.29 -2.91
CA TYR A 724 25.34 15.04 -3.50
C TYR A 724 25.38 13.94 -2.45
N ARG A 725 24.23 13.33 -2.15
CA ARG A 725 24.08 12.31 -1.10
C ARG A 725 23.39 11.08 -1.66
N ALA A 726 23.91 9.89 -1.40
CA ALA A 726 23.27 8.64 -1.80
C ALA A 726 21.89 8.49 -1.10
N ALA A 727 20.83 8.34 -1.88
CA ALA A 727 19.49 8.01 -1.38
C ALA A 727 19.36 6.50 -1.09
N SER A 728 20.09 5.69 -1.87
CA SER A 728 20.12 4.24 -1.79
C SER A 728 21.54 3.69 -1.90
N HIS A 729 21.72 2.37 -1.76
CA HIS A 729 22.97 1.73 -2.16
C HIS A 729 23.13 1.83 -3.67
N GLY A 730 24.37 2.04 -4.13
CA GLY A 730 24.63 2.25 -5.55
C GLY A 730 26.10 2.35 -5.86
N SER A 731 26.42 2.66 -7.12
CA SER A 731 27.80 2.73 -7.59
C SER A 731 28.00 3.81 -8.65
N SER A 732 29.25 4.22 -8.85
CA SER A 732 29.61 5.24 -9.84
C SER A 732 30.99 4.99 -10.46
N LEU A 733 31.16 5.33 -11.73
CA LEU A 733 32.45 5.37 -12.43
C LEU A 733 33.19 6.67 -12.11
N HIS A 734 34.45 6.61 -11.66
CA HIS A 734 35.23 7.77 -11.21
C HIS A 734 36.32 8.15 -12.22
N ILE A 735 35.96 9.00 -13.19
CA ILE A 735 36.89 9.45 -14.23
C ILE A 735 37.69 10.65 -13.72
N HIS A 736 39.01 10.54 -13.68
CA HIS A 736 39.86 11.66 -13.24
C HIS A 736 39.67 12.90 -14.12
N ARG A 737 39.49 14.09 -13.54
CA ARG A 737 39.15 15.33 -14.28
C ARG A 737 40.13 15.65 -15.41
N ARG A 738 41.42 15.36 -15.21
CA ARG A 738 42.46 15.55 -16.24
C ARG A 738 42.26 14.63 -17.45
N LEU A 739 41.88 13.37 -17.22
CA LEU A 739 41.62 12.41 -18.29
C LEU A 739 40.41 12.83 -19.11
N PHE A 740 39.30 13.16 -18.43
CA PHE A 740 38.09 13.64 -19.08
C PHE A 740 38.33 14.93 -19.88
N ARG A 741 39.09 15.87 -19.32
CA ARG A 741 39.49 17.10 -20.04
C ARG A 741 40.32 16.80 -21.29
N THR A 742 41.27 15.87 -21.22
CA THR A 742 42.08 15.47 -22.38
C THR A 742 41.21 14.81 -23.44
N PHE A 743 40.28 13.93 -23.04
CA PHE A 743 39.31 13.30 -23.93
C PHE A 743 38.50 14.34 -24.72
N LEU A 744 37.89 15.32 -24.03
CA LEU A 744 37.12 16.39 -24.68
C LEU A 744 37.96 17.23 -25.65
N LYS A 745 39.23 17.50 -25.31
CA LYS A 745 40.15 18.24 -26.17
C LYS A 745 40.53 17.47 -27.43
N ASN A 746 40.88 16.19 -27.29
CA ASN A 746 41.27 15.34 -28.41
C ASN A 746 40.14 15.19 -29.43
N ASN A 747 38.89 15.22 -28.95
CA ASN A 747 37.69 15.12 -29.77
C ASN A 747 37.17 16.49 -30.26
N GLY A 748 37.85 17.61 -29.95
CA GLY A 748 37.45 18.93 -30.42
C GLY A 748 36.13 19.47 -29.84
N ILE A 749 35.58 18.85 -28.80
CA ILE A 749 34.24 19.15 -28.24
C ILE A 749 34.29 19.97 -26.94
N MET A 750 35.46 20.45 -26.52
CA MET A 750 35.66 21.10 -25.22
C MET A 750 34.79 22.36 -25.03
N GLU A 751 34.81 23.29 -25.98
CA GLU A 751 34.10 24.59 -25.85
C GLU A 751 32.59 24.42 -25.94
N ASP A 752 32.14 23.68 -26.95
CA ASP A 752 30.73 23.38 -27.20
C ASP A 752 30.10 22.57 -26.04
N PHE A 753 30.81 21.60 -25.46
CA PHE A 753 30.34 20.90 -24.26
C PHE A 753 30.25 21.83 -23.04
N ALA A 754 31.17 22.79 -22.88
CA ALA A 754 31.11 23.75 -21.78
C ALA A 754 29.88 24.66 -21.86
N GLU A 755 29.52 25.10 -23.07
CA GLU A 755 28.32 25.91 -23.30
C GLU A 755 27.04 25.11 -23.01
N ARG A 756 26.94 23.88 -23.52
CA ARG A 756 25.81 22.98 -23.21
C ARG A 756 25.68 22.71 -21.72
N LEU A 757 26.79 22.50 -21.02
CA LEU A 757 26.78 22.23 -19.58
C LEU A 757 26.16 23.38 -18.77
N LYS A 758 26.35 24.64 -19.19
CA LYS A 758 25.69 25.79 -18.52
C LYS A 758 24.17 25.69 -18.62
N LYS A 759 23.65 25.39 -19.81
CA LYS A 759 22.21 25.19 -20.05
C LYS A 759 21.67 23.99 -19.24
N ILE A 760 22.37 22.86 -19.24
CA ILE A 760 22.02 21.67 -18.45
C ILE A 760 21.95 22.00 -16.95
N GLN A 761 22.93 22.77 -16.43
CA GLN A 761 22.94 23.17 -15.02
C GLN A 761 21.77 24.08 -14.66
N PHE A 762 21.37 24.99 -15.55
CA PHE A 762 20.15 25.77 -15.37
C PHE A 762 18.92 24.85 -15.32
N LEU A 763 18.72 24.01 -16.35
CA LEU A 763 17.57 23.10 -16.43
C LEU A 763 17.46 22.20 -15.19
N ARG A 764 18.58 21.66 -14.70
CA ARG A 764 18.63 20.81 -13.50
C ARG A 764 18.19 21.50 -12.20
N ARG A 765 18.18 22.83 -12.15
CA ARG A 765 17.73 23.60 -10.98
C ARG A 765 16.25 23.96 -11.05
N THR A 766 15.62 23.72 -12.18
CA THR A 766 14.19 24.01 -12.38
C THR A 766 13.32 22.86 -11.87
N TRP A 767 12.08 23.17 -11.48
CA TRP A 767 11.09 22.17 -11.08
C TRP A 767 10.83 21.14 -12.19
N LEU A 768 10.80 21.60 -13.43
CA LEU A 768 10.33 20.81 -14.57
C LEU A 768 11.35 19.75 -15.01
N PHE A 769 12.65 20.09 -14.98
CA PHE A 769 13.72 19.25 -15.51
C PHE A 769 14.71 18.77 -14.45
N GLY A 770 14.55 19.16 -13.18
CA GLY A 770 15.54 18.92 -12.14
C GLY A 770 15.66 17.47 -11.66
N GLU A 771 14.57 16.74 -11.70
CA GLU A 771 14.39 15.43 -11.05
C GLU A 771 14.23 14.34 -12.11
N ASN A 772 14.89 13.19 -11.90
CA ASN A 772 14.77 11.97 -12.73
C ASN A 772 14.86 12.18 -14.25
N THR A 773 15.55 13.24 -14.68
CA THR A 773 15.94 13.47 -16.07
C THR A 773 17.38 13.02 -16.28
N SER A 774 17.60 12.19 -17.31
CA SER A 774 18.94 11.71 -17.64
C SER A 774 19.81 12.85 -18.17
N PHE A 775 21.13 12.69 -18.04
CA PHE A 775 22.05 13.66 -18.64
C PHE A 775 21.94 13.65 -20.17
N SER A 776 21.78 12.49 -20.81
CA SER A 776 21.60 12.37 -22.25
C SER A 776 20.38 13.14 -22.77
N PHE A 777 19.24 13.04 -22.08
CA PHE A 777 18.05 13.83 -22.41
C PHE A 777 18.32 15.33 -22.31
N LEU A 778 18.92 15.78 -21.19
CA LEU A 778 19.22 17.19 -21.00
C LEU A 778 20.27 17.71 -22.00
N ASP A 779 21.27 16.90 -22.38
CA ASP A 779 22.25 17.26 -23.41
C ASP A 779 21.58 17.40 -24.78
N ARG A 780 20.73 16.45 -25.18
CA ARG A 780 19.92 16.54 -26.40
C ARG A 780 19.04 17.79 -26.40
N LEU A 781 18.32 18.03 -25.30
CA LEU A 781 17.47 19.21 -25.14
C LEU A 781 18.29 20.51 -25.24
N SER A 782 19.46 20.57 -24.59
CA SER A 782 20.32 21.77 -24.58
C SER A 782 20.78 22.23 -25.97
N LYS A 783 20.82 21.32 -26.95
CA LYS A 783 21.15 21.60 -28.36
C LYS A 783 19.98 22.22 -29.13
N GLN A 784 18.74 22.03 -28.66
CA GLN A 784 17.52 22.47 -29.36
C GLN A 784 16.89 23.72 -28.76
N VAL A 785 17.13 24.00 -27.47
CA VAL A 785 16.55 25.16 -26.79
C VAL A 785 17.11 26.48 -27.34
N LYS A 786 16.22 27.48 -27.48
CA LYS A 786 16.56 28.84 -27.93
C LYS A 786 16.44 29.83 -26.79
N THR A 787 17.31 30.84 -26.77
CA THR A 787 17.28 31.91 -25.76
C THR A 787 16.72 33.18 -26.37
N THR A 788 15.80 33.84 -25.66
CA THR A 788 15.18 35.11 -26.09
C THR A 788 15.25 36.13 -24.97
N TYR A 789 15.33 37.41 -25.35
CA TYR A 789 15.57 38.53 -24.44
C TYR A 789 14.43 39.53 -24.56
N PHE A 790 13.91 39.98 -23.42
CA PHE A 790 12.83 40.96 -23.35
C PHE A 790 13.23 42.09 -22.40
N LEU A 791 12.97 43.33 -22.80
CA LEU A 791 13.13 44.49 -21.94
C LEU A 791 11.94 44.60 -20.98
N ASP A 792 12.15 45.29 -19.86
CA ASP A 792 11.07 45.56 -18.88
C ASP A 792 9.78 46.09 -19.54
N GLY A 793 8.65 45.50 -19.15
CA GLY A 793 7.32 45.84 -19.66
C GLY A 793 6.98 45.34 -21.06
N ALA A 794 7.92 44.71 -21.78
CA ALA A 794 7.65 44.16 -23.11
C ALA A 794 6.64 42.99 -23.02
N GLN A 795 5.63 43.00 -23.89
CA GLN A 795 4.70 41.88 -24.02
C GLN A 795 5.42 40.68 -24.65
N ILE A 796 5.20 39.50 -24.09
CA ILE A 796 5.80 38.25 -24.55
C ILE A 796 4.75 37.52 -25.38
N ASP A 797 4.98 37.45 -26.69
CA ASP A 797 4.13 36.68 -27.60
C ASP A 797 4.70 35.26 -27.74
N LEU A 798 3.90 34.27 -27.34
CA LEU A 798 4.26 32.87 -27.47
C LEU A 798 3.91 32.44 -28.90
N CYS A 799 4.88 32.51 -29.83
CA CYS A 799 4.68 31.97 -31.18
C CYS A 799 4.31 30.47 -31.13
N SER A 800 3.46 30.02 -32.05
CA SER A 800 2.97 28.63 -32.17
C SER A 800 4.05 27.54 -32.24
N ASP A 801 5.30 27.93 -32.52
CA ASP A 801 6.44 27.04 -32.68
C ASP A 801 7.25 26.85 -31.37
N ALA A 802 7.02 27.69 -30.35
CA ALA A 802 7.62 27.54 -29.01
C ALA A 802 6.60 26.87 -28.07
N GLY A 803 6.94 25.67 -27.56
CA GLY A 803 6.06 24.93 -26.66
C GLY A 803 5.99 25.57 -25.27
N LEU A 804 7.12 25.81 -24.64
CA LEU A 804 7.16 26.26 -23.24
C LEU A 804 8.31 27.22 -23.01
N CYS A 805 8.13 28.23 -22.17
CA CYS A 805 9.18 29.18 -21.82
C CYS A 805 9.59 29.01 -20.35
N LEU A 806 10.88 28.85 -20.08
CA LEU A 806 11.46 28.94 -18.74
C LEU A 806 12.13 30.29 -18.54
N ILE A 807 11.97 30.85 -17.34
CA ILE A 807 12.56 32.12 -16.96
C ILE A 807 13.96 31.84 -16.41
N GLU A 808 15.00 32.21 -17.16
CA GLU A 808 16.39 32.10 -16.69
C GLU A 808 16.76 33.27 -15.77
N GLN A 809 16.35 34.48 -16.15
CA GLN A 809 16.60 35.72 -15.40
C GLN A 809 15.39 36.65 -15.52
N GLY A 810 15.14 37.46 -14.49
CA GLY A 810 14.02 38.40 -14.43
C GLY A 810 12.74 37.78 -13.88
N GLY A 811 11.59 38.26 -14.34
CA GLY A 811 10.27 37.74 -13.98
C GLY A 811 9.22 38.03 -15.03
N VAL A 812 8.06 37.39 -14.93
CA VAL A 812 6.95 37.56 -15.88
C VAL A 812 5.67 37.86 -15.12
N THR A 813 4.99 38.93 -15.49
CA THR A 813 3.65 39.26 -14.98
C THR A 813 2.61 38.56 -15.85
N VAL A 814 1.64 37.92 -15.20
CA VAL A 814 0.50 37.25 -15.84
C VAL A 814 -0.75 38.10 -15.64
N THR A 815 -1.40 38.47 -16.74
CA THR A 815 -2.62 39.28 -16.75
C THR A 815 -3.74 38.55 -17.49
N ASN A 816 -5.00 38.79 -17.11
CA ASN A 816 -6.15 38.32 -17.89
C ASN A 816 -6.36 39.18 -19.15
N GLY A 817 -7.22 38.74 -20.08
CA GLY A 817 -7.55 39.48 -21.30
C GLY A 817 -8.12 40.89 -21.06
N ALA A 818 -8.61 41.17 -19.84
CA ALA A 818 -9.12 42.47 -19.40
C ALA A 818 -8.07 43.36 -18.70
N GLY A 819 -6.80 42.94 -18.61
CA GLY A 819 -5.67 43.72 -18.05
C GLY A 819 -5.49 43.66 -16.53
N GLY A 820 -6.27 42.85 -15.81
CA GLY A 820 -6.08 42.61 -14.37
C GLY A 820 -4.90 41.67 -14.10
N VAL A 821 -3.98 42.08 -13.22
CA VAL A 821 -2.85 41.24 -12.78
C VAL A 821 -3.37 40.06 -11.98
N LYS A 822 -3.02 38.85 -12.42
CA LYS A 822 -3.41 37.59 -11.80
C LYS A 822 -2.28 36.97 -11.00
N GLY A 823 -1.02 37.22 -11.37
CA GLY A 823 0.13 36.79 -10.61
C GLY A 823 1.45 37.11 -11.29
N GLU A 824 2.54 36.68 -10.65
CA GLU A 824 3.90 36.90 -11.11
C GLU A 824 4.70 35.59 -11.04
N LEU A 825 5.56 35.39 -12.04
CA LEU A 825 6.48 34.28 -12.16
C LEU A 825 7.91 34.81 -12.06
N LYS A 826 8.81 34.03 -11.49
CA LYS A 826 10.21 34.41 -11.24
C LYS A 826 11.20 33.47 -11.92
N ALA A 827 12.47 33.81 -11.90
CA ALA A 827 13.54 32.93 -12.37
C ALA A 827 13.41 31.50 -11.81
N GLY A 828 13.52 30.51 -12.70
CA GLY A 828 13.28 29.09 -12.43
C GLY A 828 11.85 28.60 -12.69
N ASP A 829 10.87 29.51 -12.78
CA ASP A 829 9.50 29.18 -13.17
C ASP A 829 9.37 29.04 -14.71
N PHE A 830 8.23 28.52 -15.14
CA PHE A 830 7.88 28.36 -16.55
C PHE A 830 6.46 28.85 -16.84
N PHE A 831 6.15 29.10 -18.11
CA PHE A 831 4.81 29.41 -18.62
C PHE A 831 4.64 28.94 -20.08
N GLY A 832 3.41 28.95 -20.58
CA GLY A 832 3.04 28.46 -21.93
C GLY A 832 2.29 27.11 -21.93
N GLU A 833 2.01 26.56 -20.75
CA GLU A 833 1.32 25.28 -20.56
C GLU A 833 -0.09 25.23 -21.17
N HIS A 834 -0.74 26.38 -21.36
CA HIS A 834 -2.08 26.47 -21.94
C HIS A 834 -2.12 26.11 -23.43
N PHE A 835 -1.04 26.30 -24.18
CA PHE A 835 -0.94 25.89 -25.59
C PHE A 835 -0.83 24.36 -25.79
N HIS A 836 -0.70 23.60 -24.71
CA HIS A 836 -0.47 22.15 -24.75
C HIS A 836 -1.78 21.34 -24.68
N THR A 837 -2.92 22.01 -24.52
CA THR A 837 -4.25 21.41 -24.37
C THR A 837 -5.29 22.11 -25.27
N LYS A 838 -6.24 21.37 -25.85
CA LYS A 838 -7.25 21.89 -26.80
C LYS A 838 -8.43 22.64 -26.15
N GLU A 839 -8.31 23.09 -24.91
CA GLU A 839 -9.43 23.70 -24.17
C GLU A 839 -9.52 25.21 -24.42
N ASN A 840 -10.73 25.70 -24.69
CA ASN A 840 -11.02 27.11 -24.95
C ASN A 840 -11.05 27.92 -23.64
N PHE A 841 -9.93 28.52 -23.27
CA PHE A 841 -9.86 29.55 -22.23
C PHE A 841 -9.39 30.88 -22.85
N GLU A 842 -9.72 32.02 -22.22
CA GLU A 842 -9.08 33.29 -22.56
C GLU A 842 -7.57 33.17 -22.33
N SER A 843 -6.79 33.35 -23.39
CA SER A 843 -5.33 33.23 -23.29
C SER A 843 -4.79 34.31 -22.35
N PRO A 844 -4.02 33.95 -21.31
CA PRO A 844 -3.34 34.92 -20.46
C PRO A 844 -2.36 35.76 -21.28
N VAL A 845 -2.20 37.03 -20.90
CA VAL A 845 -1.20 37.92 -21.48
C VAL A 845 0.01 37.98 -20.55
N PHE A 846 1.19 37.72 -21.12
CA PHE A 846 2.46 37.70 -20.42
C PHE A 846 3.25 38.96 -20.74
N SER A 847 3.86 39.58 -19.73
CA SER A 847 4.74 40.74 -19.91
C SER A 847 5.98 40.61 -19.02
N ALA A 848 7.13 41.01 -19.56
CA ALA A 848 8.39 40.99 -18.82
C ALA A 848 8.33 41.95 -17.62
N LYS A 849 8.87 41.50 -16.49
CA LYS A 849 9.05 42.28 -15.26
C LYS A 849 10.54 42.38 -14.97
N GLY A 850 11.10 43.55 -15.25
CA GLY A 850 12.54 43.76 -15.43
C GLY A 850 13.04 43.18 -16.75
N ASP A 851 14.33 43.36 -17.02
CA ASP A 851 14.97 42.71 -18.15
C ASP A 851 14.98 41.18 -17.95
N CYS A 852 14.42 40.47 -18.92
CA CYS A 852 14.15 39.04 -18.82
C CYS A 852 14.89 38.23 -19.87
N VAL A 853 15.38 37.07 -19.45
CA VAL A 853 15.98 36.06 -20.33
C VAL A 853 15.13 34.80 -20.24
N LEU A 854 14.62 34.36 -21.39
CA LEU A 854 13.73 33.21 -21.51
C LEU A 854 14.38 32.10 -22.33
N ILE A 855 14.21 30.86 -21.89
CA ILE A 855 14.60 29.64 -22.60
C ILE A 855 13.36 28.97 -23.17
N ASN A 856 13.31 28.89 -24.51
CA ASN A 856 12.21 28.31 -25.26
C ASN A 856 12.46 26.82 -25.49
N ILE A 857 11.54 26.00 -24.99
CA ILE A 857 11.53 24.55 -25.09
C ILE A 857 10.68 24.13 -26.29
N PRO A 858 11.22 23.30 -27.20
CA PRO A 858 10.45 22.72 -28.30
C PRO A 858 9.30 21.84 -27.78
N ARG A 859 8.17 21.86 -28.49
CA ARG A 859 6.97 21.10 -28.11
C ARG A 859 7.22 19.58 -28.08
N ASP A 860 7.92 19.04 -29.06
CA ASP A 860 8.10 17.59 -29.20
C ASP A 860 8.92 17.00 -28.05
N GLU A 861 9.92 17.74 -27.54
CA GLU A 861 10.75 17.32 -26.40
C GLU A 861 9.93 17.20 -25.11
N ILE A 862 8.83 17.94 -24.96
CA ILE A 862 7.92 17.85 -23.82
C ILE A 862 7.14 16.52 -23.83
N PHE A 863 6.64 16.10 -25.00
CA PHE A 863 5.84 14.88 -25.13
C PHE A 863 6.68 13.59 -25.14
N ASN A 864 7.99 13.72 -25.37
CA ASN A 864 8.93 12.61 -25.32
C ASN A 864 9.38 12.28 -23.89
N ALA A 865 9.20 13.19 -22.93
CA ALA A 865 9.58 13.02 -21.52
C ALA A 865 8.34 12.96 -20.60
N PRO A 866 7.87 11.77 -20.20
CA PRO A 866 6.66 11.60 -19.41
C PRO A 866 6.62 12.42 -18.12
N ILE A 867 7.74 12.51 -17.38
CA ILE A 867 7.83 13.32 -16.15
C ILE A 867 7.57 14.80 -16.39
N VAL A 868 8.11 15.34 -17.50
CA VAL A 868 7.95 16.75 -17.88
C VAL A 868 6.49 17.01 -18.22
N HIS A 869 5.90 16.12 -19.03
CA HIS A 869 4.48 16.20 -19.39
C HIS A 869 3.57 16.14 -18.15
N TRP A 870 3.84 15.21 -17.22
CA TRP A 870 3.10 15.05 -15.97
C TRP A 870 3.16 16.29 -15.08
N LYS A 871 4.35 16.87 -14.89
CA LYS A 871 4.56 18.10 -14.11
C LYS A 871 3.85 19.32 -14.72
N ILE A 872 3.76 19.40 -16.05
CA ILE A 872 2.99 20.44 -16.74
C ILE A 872 1.50 20.29 -16.45
N LEU A 873 0.95 19.08 -16.55
CA LEU A 873 -0.46 18.82 -16.25
C LEU A 873 -0.81 19.17 -14.80
N GLU A 874 0.05 18.78 -13.85
CA GLU A 874 -0.11 19.12 -12.43
C GLU A 874 -0.11 20.65 -12.22
N THR A 875 0.90 21.33 -12.77
CA THR A 875 1.07 22.78 -12.56
C THR A 875 -0.06 23.57 -13.22
N ARG A 876 -0.50 23.15 -14.42
CA ARG A 876 -1.61 23.78 -15.13
C ARG A 876 -2.87 23.76 -14.27
N ARG A 877 -3.23 22.63 -13.68
CA ARG A 877 -4.44 22.51 -12.84
C ARG A 877 -4.41 23.44 -11.64
N LYS A 878 -3.25 23.55 -10.98
CA LYS A 878 -3.04 24.50 -9.89
C LYS A 878 -3.22 25.95 -10.36
N ARG A 879 -2.68 26.30 -11.53
CA ARG A 879 -2.72 27.66 -12.06
C ARG A 879 -4.06 28.06 -12.69
N VAL A 880 -4.78 27.16 -13.36
CA VAL A 880 -6.08 27.46 -13.98
C VAL A 880 -7.13 27.90 -12.95
N ARG A 881 -7.02 27.46 -11.69
CA ARG A 881 -7.95 27.87 -10.63
C ARG A 881 -7.47 29.09 -9.81
N VAL A 882 -6.21 29.50 -9.97
CA VAL A 882 -5.57 30.54 -9.14
C VAL A 882 -5.15 31.76 -9.96
N LEU A 883 -4.60 31.54 -11.16
CA LEU A 883 -3.97 32.56 -12.02
C LEU A 883 -4.71 32.79 -13.35
N TYR A 884 -5.39 31.80 -13.91
CA TYR A 884 -6.22 31.97 -15.11
C TYR A 884 -7.68 32.08 -14.69
#